data_AF-A0A6J4LSK9-F1
#
_entry.id   AF-A0A6J4LSK9-F1
#
_cell.length_a   1.000
_cell.length_b   1.000
_cell.length_c   1.000
_cell.angle_alpha   90.00
_cell.angle_beta   90.00
_cell.angle_gamma   90.00
#
_symmetry.space_group_name_H-M   'P 1'
#
loop_
_entity.id
_entity.type
_entity.pdbx_description
1 polymer ?
#
loop_
_entity_poly.entity_id
_entity_poly.type
_entity_poly.pdbx_seq_one_letter_code
_entity_poly.pdbx_strand_id
1 'polypeptide(L)'
;MESTESIPNTKNAARDYINRGWSVVPIPYGEKGPNLPEWQKLRITADEVGEFFVGESNIGIHLGEASGGLTDVDLDCPQAEHAGSRLLPKTLTSGRGNKVTHYWYVSPGSKSYKFKGVDGEVIAEIRADSHQTVVAPSVHPSGASYEWKDEREPQEIEAQELRSCAARVAAASLIARNLPDGGRHDLALAYAGLMLKNLMDLGEDQDDAAQYVEDLLGCAWEYHQADNEAFDDLHTIVRTTAEKIKADEPVMGAPTLGELLEHGEQIVKRLKDWFGWGDLTPEQREQVEQRKRAKHAEKAWADERVRELVHQQDILSRAYQTMRDGGLVGEERNAKLLTLVAVTMYLGRPMSVLIGGESSGGKSYLLKQLIKTLPESMVVELQSVSNMGLAYMGKDALKMKFLALYELGGLGKEGSEAIEQLKQLLTEGCIKRQIAESTNKGVGGRTVELDGPTGVWSTSTEMRIDKELGNRLFRIAIDESPEQTRRIIKARGQRNGGAADYEPIKGLHTYIAGQDNRVVVPFEDALTDLIDVSATRMRRDHERVMDLVEAHVILHQEGRKRNGDGRIVATLEDYAAVYNLIADIVGEASEVAVSDTVRTTVETVRELIHEDKPVTRNTLAEKLGIVPTSAGRRFAPATAAGYVKEDPDNPNMKPKRYVLGDVALPENVEVIPSPETLRSCVSALRARGEDASKEHRASEDFSNARSGASVHAPSSPPVSITNQEHDTYGESAEALHEKDPTVGVVQKPTHGRTILEDEPEGAEKSSVVRASVRDVCVADAGVSTGLGRQLPADHRAWLAEAMREPPTIRGWSPEEEPPKFDLKGPVERVRRERQKWADFFEENPHLRLSPDDIDPLGDERKCPYCGEFTHEDDCPSCEEPLP
;
A
#
# COMPACT_ATOMS: atom_id res chain seq x y z
N MET A 1 42.60 20.92 -68.66
CA MET A 1 42.65 21.66 -67.39
C MET A 1 41.33 21.40 -66.73
N GLU A 2 41.28 20.40 -65.85
CA GLU A 2 40.06 20.09 -65.10
C GLU A 2 39.64 21.26 -64.21
N SER A 3 38.34 21.50 -64.13
CA SER A 3 37.74 22.31 -63.08
C SER A 3 37.74 21.51 -61.78
N THR A 4 38.50 21.95 -60.78
CA THR A 4 38.50 21.35 -59.44
C THR A 4 37.11 21.43 -58.83
N GLU A 5 36.47 20.27 -58.63
CA GLU A 5 35.25 20.15 -57.83
C GLU A 5 35.55 20.64 -56.40
N SER A 6 34.67 21.47 -55.86
CA SER A 6 34.86 22.05 -54.52
C SER A 6 34.57 21.01 -53.44
N ILE A 7 35.62 20.43 -52.86
CA ILE A 7 35.55 19.58 -51.67
C ILE A 7 34.77 20.33 -50.58
N PRO A 8 33.77 19.71 -49.91
CA PRO A 8 33.06 20.31 -48.79
C PRO A 8 34.05 20.76 -47.70
N ASN A 9 34.16 22.08 -47.51
CA ASN A 9 35.22 22.64 -46.68
C ASN A 9 34.94 22.40 -45.18
N THR A 10 35.68 21.48 -44.57
CA THR A 10 35.57 21.16 -43.14
C THR A 10 35.78 22.38 -42.25
N LYS A 11 36.58 23.38 -42.67
CA LYS A 11 36.73 24.66 -41.96
C LYS A 11 35.44 25.49 -41.92
N ASN A 12 34.55 25.34 -42.89
CA ASN A 12 33.27 26.05 -42.87
C ASN A 12 32.32 25.34 -41.91
N ALA A 13 32.13 24.02 -42.08
CA ALA A 13 31.31 23.22 -41.18
C ALA A 13 31.74 23.34 -39.70
N ALA A 14 33.05 23.33 -39.41
CA ALA A 14 33.57 23.54 -38.06
C ALA A 14 33.18 24.92 -37.48
N ARG A 15 33.19 25.99 -38.28
CA ARG A 15 32.70 27.31 -37.85
C ARG A 15 31.19 27.32 -37.65
N ASP A 16 30.45 26.67 -38.54
CA ASP A 16 28.99 26.60 -38.44
C ASP A 16 28.55 25.86 -37.16
N TYR A 17 29.25 24.78 -36.77
CA TYR A 17 29.02 24.11 -35.48
C TYR A 17 29.39 24.99 -34.28
N ILE A 18 30.53 25.69 -34.31
CA ILE A 18 30.89 26.64 -33.24
C ILE A 18 29.84 27.75 -33.11
N ASN A 19 29.33 28.27 -34.23
CA ASN A 19 28.27 29.28 -34.26
C ASN A 19 26.92 28.76 -33.72
N ARG A 20 26.66 27.44 -33.78
CA ARG A 20 25.53 26.78 -33.11
C ARG A 20 25.77 26.51 -31.61
N GLY A 21 26.94 26.89 -31.08
CA GLY A 21 27.32 26.64 -29.69
C GLY A 21 27.91 25.25 -29.44
N TRP A 22 28.30 24.51 -30.48
CA TRP A 22 28.91 23.18 -30.35
C TRP A 22 30.42 23.26 -30.44
N SER A 23 31.12 22.81 -29.40
CA SER A 23 32.58 22.76 -29.39
C SER A 23 33.07 21.62 -30.30
N VAL A 24 34.04 21.91 -31.16
CA VAL A 24 34.59 20.94 -32.14
C VAL A 24 36.04 20.57 -31.85
N VAL A 25 36.44 19.40 -32.34
CA VAL A 25 37.81 18.89 -32.30
C VAL A 25 38.23 18.33 -33.67
N PRO A 26 39.44 18.64 -34.18
CA PRO A 26 39.96 18.02 -35.40
C PRO A 26 40.34 16.56 -35.14
N ILE A 27 40.00 15.71 -36.10
CA ILE A 27 40.31 14.29 -36.12
C ILE A 27 41.11 14.02 -37.41
N PRO A 28 42.13 13.14 -37.41
CA PRO A 28 42.83 12.79 -38.64
C PRO A 28 41.85 12.28 -39.71
N TYR A 29 42.12 12.60 -40.97
CA TYR A 29 41.25 12.20 -42.07
C TYR A 29 41.09 10.68 -42.15
N GLY A 30 39.85 10.21 -42.25
CA GLY A 30 39.53 8.78 -42.24
C GLY A 30 39.60 8.11 -40.86
N GLU A 31 39.96 8.81 -39.78
CA GLU A 31 40.00 8.26 -38.41
C GLU A 31 38.73 8.58 -37.60
N LYS A 32 38.58 7.94 -36.43
CA LYS A 32 37.43 8.11 -35.53
C LYS A 32 37.71 8.89 -34.24
N GLY A 33 38.97 9.15 -33.92
CA GLY A 33 39.37 9.71 -32.62
C GLY A 33 40.44 10.80 -32.77
N PRO A 34 40.42 11.86 -31.97
CA PRO A 34 41.48 12.88 -32.00
C PRO A 34 42.83 12.29 -31.60
N ASN A 35 43.89 12.70 -32.30
CA ASN A 35 45.28 12.33 -31.97
C ASN A 35 45.99 13.41 -31.12
N LEU A 36 45.24 14.38 -30.57
CA LEU A 36 45.74 15.48 -29.77
C LEU A 36 45.75 15.13 -28.26
N PRO A 37 46.81 15.49 -27.51
CA PRO A 37 46.83 15.36 -26.06
C PRO A 37 45.79 16.30 -25.42
N GLU A 38 45.14 15.84 -24.35
CA GLU A 38 44.09 16.58 -23.62
C GLU A 38 42.95 17.14 -24.49
N TRP A 39 42.67 16.51 -25.64
CA TRP A 39 41.66 16.97 -26.61
C TRP A 39 40.30 17.26 -25.96
N GLN A 40 39.91 16.53 -24.91
CA GLN A 40 38.66 16.72 -24.17
C GLN A 40 38.50 18.14 -23.60
N LYS A 41 39.61 18.83 -23.31
CA LYS A 41 39.66 20.20 -22.78
C LYS A 41 39.79 21.28 -23.87
N LEU A 42 40.06 20.89 -25.12
CA LEU A 42 40.24 21.82 -26.23
C LEU A 42 38.92 22.54 -26.55
N ARG A 43 38.97 23.86 -26.71
CA ARG A 43 37.82 24.70 -27.08
C ARG A 43 38.24 25.64 -28.20
N ILE A 44 38.07 25.19 -29.44
CA ILE A 44 38.45 25.95 -30.64
C ILE A 44 37.41 27.04 -30.89
N THR A 45 37.85 28.29 -31.01
CA THR A 45 37.01 29.42 -31.44
C THR A 45 36.91 29.51 -32.96
N ALA A 46 35.89 30.22 -33.48
CA ALA A 46 35.63 30.33 -34.92
C ALA A 46 36.80 30.94 -35.72
N ASP A 47 37.62 31.78 -35.08
CA ASP A 47 38.83 32.38 -35.65
C ASP A 47 39.98 31.34 -35.73
N GLU A 48 40.17 30.55 -34.67
CA GLU A 48 41.22 29.52 -34.56
C GLU A 48 41.01 28.30 -35.48
N VAL A 49 39.79 28.06 -36.00
CA VAL A 49 39.49 26.95 -36.93
C VAL A 49 40.49 26.86 -38.10
N GLY A 50 41.01 28.02 -38.55
CA GLY A 50 42.01 28.08 -39.62
C GLY A 50 43.32 27.34 -39.30
N GLU A 51 43.70 27.30 -38.01
CA GLU A 51 44.96 26.77 -37.48
C GLU A 51 44.87 25.28 -37.11
N PHE A 52 43.70 24.83 -36.64
CA PHE A 52 43.48 23.45 -36.20
C PHE A 52 43.05 22.50 -37.32
N PHE A 53 42.23 22.95 -38.28
CA PHE A 53 41.70 22.10 -39.36
C PHE A 53 42.57 22.21 -40.64
N VAL A 54 43.86 21.87 -40.55
CA VAL A 54 44.81 22.03 -41.68
C VAL A 54 44.77 20.81 -42.61
N GLY A 55 44.42 21.02 -43.88
CA GLY A 55 44.33 19.96 -44.88
C GLY A 55 43.05 19.13 -44.75
N GLU A 56 43.05 17.93 -45.34
CA GLU A 56 41.96 16.96 -45.14
C GLU A 56 41.94 16.52 -43.67
N SER A 57 40.76 16.56 -43.07
CA SER A 57 40.52 16.29 -41.65
C SER A 57 39.08 15.84 -41.43
N ASN A 58 38.84 15.10 -40.36
CA ASN A 58 37.51 14.82 -39.84
C ASN A 58 37.17 15.83 -38.72
N ILE A 59 35.88 15.98 -38.42
CA ILE A 59 35.35 16.84 -37.36
C ILE A 59 34.66 15.95 -36.32
N GLY A 60 35.12 16.01 -35.07
CA GLY A 60 34.37 15.55 -33.92
C GLY A 60 33.65 16.71 -33.25
N ILE A 61 32.42 16.50 -32.77
CA ILE A 61 31.73 17.40 -31.84
C ILE A 61 31.91 16.87 -30.42
N HIS A 62 32.34 17.74 -29.50
CA HIS A 62 32.34 17.45 -28.07
C HIS A 62 30.92 17.32 -27.53
N LEU A 63 30.73 16.36 -26.63
CA LEU A 63 29.43 16.09 -26.01
C LEU A 63 29.42 16.56 -24.55
N GLY A 64 28.21 16.71 -23.98
CA GLY A 64 27.98 17.21 -22.63
C GLY A 64 28.08 18.75 -22.51
N GLU A 65 28.53 19.25 -21.35
CA GLU A 65 28.56 20.69 -21.03
C GLU A 65 29.32 21.53 -22.07
N ALA A 66 30.34 20.92 -22.69
CA ALA A 66 31.17 21.54 -23.74
C ALA A 66 30.38 22.06 -24.96
N SER A 67 29.18 21.52 -25.18
CA SER A 67 28.28 21.89 -26.28
C SER A 67 26.84 22.09 -25.74
N GLY A 68 26.71 22.69 -24.56
CA GLY A 68 25.39 23.05 -24.00
C GLY A 68 24.54 21.87 -23.52
N GLY A 69 25.14 20.71 -23.22
CA GLY A 69 24.44 19.49 -22.86
C GLY A 69 24.16 18.54 -24.02
N LEU A 70 24.72 18.80 -25.22
CA LEU A 70 24.54 17.95 -26.39
C LEU A 70 24.99 16.51 -26.13
N THR A 71 24.08 15.56 -26.34
CA THR A 71 24.23 14.14 -26.03
C THR A 71 23.90 13.32 -27.28
N ASP A 72 24.73 12.32 -27.59
CA ASP A 72 24.53 11.38 -28.71
C ASP A 72 24.07 10.02 -28.19
N VAL A 73 23.02 9.46 -28.78
CA VAL A 73 22.64 8.05 -28.61
C VAL A 73 23.10 7.29 -29.86
N ASP A 74 24.23 6.59 -29.74
CA ASP A 74 24.78 5.75 -30.82
C ASP A 74 24.17 4.34 -30.77
N LEU A 75 23.86 3.80 -31.94
CA LEU A 75 23.17 2.54 -32.15
C LEU A 75 24.10 1.56 -32.87
N ASP A 76 24.77 0.73 -32.08
CA ASP A 76 25.88 -0.13 -32.54
C ASP A 76 25.45 -1.38 -33.33
N CYS A 77 24.14 -1.71 -33.40
CA CYS A 77 23.67 -2.91 -34.10
C CYS A 77 22.37 -2.72 -34.90
N PRO A 78 22.08 -3.58 -35.90
CA PRO A 78 20.90 -3.43 -36.77
C PRO A 78 19.56 -3.46 -36.04
N GLN A 79 19.46 -4.26 -34.97
CA GLN A 79 18.26 -4.29 -34.12
C GLN A 79 18.05 -2.95 -33.39
N ALA A 80 19.14 -2.30 -32.96
CA ALA A 80 19.10 -1.01 -32.29
C ALA A 80 18.77 0.12 -33.27
N GLU A 81 19.34 0.09 -34.48
CA GLU A 81 18.97 0.99 -35.59
C GLU A 81 17.47 0.92 -35.89
N HIS A 82 16.89 -0.29 -35.97
CA HIS A 82 15.46 -0.49 -36.18
C HIS A 82 14.61 0.00 -34.99
N ALA A 83 14.88 -0.50 -33.78
CA ALA A 83 14.12 -0.13 -32.58
C ALA A 83 14.26 1.36 -32.24
N GLY A 84 15.42 1.97 -32.51
CA GLY A 84 15.66 3.41 -32.33
C GLY A 84 14.71 4.26 -33.18
N SER A 85 14.47 3.88 -34.44
CA SER A 85 13.55 4.60 -35.34
C SER A 85 12.08 4.62 -34.87
N ARG A 86 11.72 3.70 -33.96
CA ARG A 86 10.39 3.55 -33.37
C ARG A 86 10.28 4.16 -31.96
N LEU A 87 11.27 3.91 -31.11
CA LEU A 87 11.19 4.12 -29.65
C LEU A 87 11.91 5.38 -29.15
N LEU A 88 12.79 5.98 -29.96
CA LEU A 88 13.45 7.24 -29.62
C LEU A 88 12.57 8.44 -30.02
N PRO A 89 12.49 9.50 -29.20
CA PRO A 89 11.86 10.75 -29.59
C PRO A 89 12.47 11.32 -30.87
N LYS A 90 11.63 11.88 -31.75
CA LYS A 90 12.07 12.43 -33.05
C LYS A 90 12.97 13.64 -32.82
N THR A 91 14.22 13.54 -33.20
CA THR A 91 15.26 14.55 -33.01
C THR A 91 16.17 14.67 -34.24
N LEU A 92 17.20 15.52 -34.20
CA LEU A 92 18.26 15.55 -35.20
C LEU A 92 19.01 14.21 -35.25
N THR A 93 19.15 13.64 -36.44
CA THR A 93 19.83 12.35 -36.63
C THR A 93 21.00 12.42 -37.62
N SER A 94 21.98 11.53 -37.44
CA SER A 94 23.10 11.36 -38.39
C SER A 94 23.51 9.90 -38.57
N GLY A 95 24.28 9.63 -39.63
CA GLY A 95 24.69 8.28 -39.98
C GLY A 95 25.55 8.22 -41.24
N ARG A 96 25.52 7.08 -41.93
CA ARG A 96 26.40 6.74 -43.07
C ARG A 96 25.62 5.97 -44.13
N GLY A 97 25.67 6.39 -45.40
CA GLY A 97 24.84 5.79 -46.45
C GLY A 97 23.35 5.86 -46.08
N ASN A 98 22.57 4.80 -46.28
CA ASN A 98 21.14 4.82 -45.89
C ASN A 98 20.88 4.59 -44.38
N LYS A 99 21.93 4.47 -43.55
CA LYS A 99 21.79 4.15 -42.12
C LYS A 99 21.62 5.37 -41.23
N VAL A 100 20.85 5.21 -40.15
CA VAL A 100 20.61 6.22 -39.12
C VAL A 100 21.05 5.64 -37.77
N THR A 101 22.25 6.01 -37.31
CA THR A 101 22.88 5.39 -36.13
C THR A 101 23.08 6.33 -34.95
N HIS A 102 22.99 7.65 -35.15
CA HIS A 102 23.19 8.66 -34.11
C HIS A 102 21.94 9.51 -33.95
N TYR A 103 21.44 9.62 -32.72
CA TYR A 103 20.29 10.44 -32.35
C TYR A 103 20.74 11.49 -31.33
N TRP A 104 20.63 12.76 -31.68
CA TRP A 104 21.26 13.87 -30.97
C TRP A 104 20.24 14.62 -30.12
N TYR A 105 20.57 14.93 -28.87
CA TYR A 105 19.67 15.58 -27.91
C TYR A 105 20.36 16.69 -27.13
N VAL A 106 19.62 17.67 -26.63
CA VAL A 106 20.10 18.54 -25.54
C VAL A 106 19.63 17.92 -24.23
N SER A 107 20.57 17.42 -23.43
CA SER A 107 20.26 16.74 -22.16
C SER A 107 21.33 17.04 -21.09
N PRO A 108 21.29 18.23 -20.47
CA PRO A 108 22.22 18.61 -19.41
C PRO A 108 22.23 17.60 -18.25
N GLY A 109 23.41 17.30 -17.71
CA GLY A 109 23.58 16.30 -16.64
C GLY A 109 23.49 14.83 -17.08
N SER A 110 23.27 14.54 -18.37
CA SER A 110 23.39 13.18 -18.90
C SER A 110 24.79 12.60 -18.67
N LYS A 111 24.85 11.31 -18.34
CA LYS A 111 26.09 10.56 -18.12
C LYS A 111 26.23 9.47 -19.14
N SER A 112 27.43 9.32 -19.71
CA SER A 112 27.68 8.27 -20.70
C SER A 112 27.42 6.87 -20.13
N TYR A 113 26.73 6.03 -20.91
CA TYR A 113 26.32 4.70 -20.47
C TYR A 113 26.23 3.72 -21.65
N LYS A 114 26.83 2.53 -21.49
CA LYS A 114 26.85 1.46 -22.50
C LYS A 114 25.85 0.36 -22.16
N PHE A 115 24.86 0.18 -23.03
CA PHE A 115 23.96 -0.96 -22.97
C PHE A 115 24.63 -2.15 -23.70
N LYS A 116 25.01 -3.17 -22.94
CA LYS A 116 25.75 -4.34 -23.45
C LYS A 116 24.92 -5.61 -23.42
N GLY A 117 24.98 -6.41 -24.48
CA GLY A 117 24.35 -7.73 -24.52
C GLY A 117 24.95 -8.72 -23.50
N VAL A 118 24.46 -9.97 -23.56
CA VAL A 118 25.03 -11.10 -22.80
C VAL A 118 26.37 -11.55 -23.39
N ASP A 119 26.56 -11.37 -24.70
CA ASP A 119 27.82 -11.46 -25.45
C ASP A 119 28.89 -10.43 -25.01
N GLY A 120 28.48 -9.34 -24.38
CA GLY A 120 29.35 -8.22 -23.99
C GLY A 120 29.53 -7.15 -25.06
N GLU A 121 28.95 -7.36 -26.25
CA GLU A 121 28.88 -6.39 -27.35
C GLU A 121 27.99 -5.21 -26.97
N VAL A 122 28.29 -4.03 -27.51
CA VAL A 122 27.43 -2.86 -27.31
C VAL A 122 26.21 -2.98 -28.23
N ILE A 123 25.05 -2.62 -27.69
CA ILE A 123 23.77 -2.54 -28.41
C ILE A 123 23.46 -1.07 -28.71
N ALA A 124 23.60 -0.22 -27.70
CA ALA A 124 23.50 1.22 -27.80
C ALA A 124 24.38 1.89 -26.74
N GLU A 125 24.81 3.13 -26.99
CA GLU A 125 25.58 3.95 -26.06
C GLU A 125 25.01 5.37 -25.98
N ILE A 126 24.73 5.83 -24.76
CA ILE A 126 24.58 7.27 -24.49
C ILE A 126 26.00 7.84 -24.34
N ARG A 127 26.31 8.89 -25.09
CA ARG A 127 27.57 9.64 -25.03
C ARG A 127 27.29 11.09 -24.63
N ALA A 128 27.81 11.48 -23.48
CA ALA A 128 27.75 12.83 -22.94
C ALA A 128 29.18 13.31 -22.62
N ASP A 129 29.42 13.95 -21.46
CA ASP A 129 30.70 14.54 -21.11
C ASP A 129 31.93 13.65 -21.37
N SER A 130 33.04 14.30 -21.72
CA SER A 130 34.33 13.68 -22.09
C SER A 130 34.33 12.80 -23.35
N HIS A 131 33.21 12.74 -24.09
CA HIS A 131 33.11 12.03 -25.37
C HIS A 131 33.08 13.02 -26.54
N GLN A 132 33.27 12.49 -27.75
CA GLN A 132 32.98 13.17 -29.00
C GLN A 132 32.35 12.18 -29.98
N THR A 133 31.53 12.70 -30.90
CA THR A 133 31.02 11.94 -32.05
C THR A 133 31.40 12.64 -33.35
N VAL A 134 31.81 11.83 -34.34
CA VAL A 134 32.26 12.27 -35.66
C VAL A 134 31.07 12.65 -36.53
N VAL A 135 31.11 13.83 -37.16
CA VAL A 135 29.97 14.40 -37.92
C VAL A 135 30.32 14.78 -39.35
N ALA A 136 29.30 15.08 -40.16
CA ALA A 136 29.48 15.57 -41.52
C ALA A 136 30.38 16.83 -41.58
N PRO A 137 31.18 17.03 -42.65
CA PRO A 137 31.34 16.20 -43.83
C PRO A 137 32.51 15.18 -43.72
N SER A 138 32.76 14.63 -42.52
CA SER A 138 33.86 13.67 -42.27
C SER A 138 33.72 12.36 -43.05
N VAL A 139 34.82 11.60 -43.12
CA VAL A 139 34.88 10.28 -43.77
C VAL A 139 35.24 9.17 -42.76
N HIS A 140 34.45 8.10 -42.72
CA HIS A 140 34.68 6.90 -41.89
C HIS A 140 35.88 6.08 -42.41
N PRO A 141 36.60 5.31 -41.57
CA PRO A 141 37.71 4.43 -42.00
C PRO A 141 37.41 3.44 -43.15
N SER A 142 36.13 3.21 -43.47
CA SER A 142 35.70 2.38 -44.60
C SER A 142 35.49 3.16 -45.91
N GLY A 143 35.83 4.44 -45.96
CA GLY A 143 35.59 5.35 -47.09
C GLY A 143 34.15 5.88 -47.21
N ALA A 144 33.26 5.58 -46.26
CA ALA A 144 31.88 6.08 -46.27
C ALA A 144 31.79 7.46 -45.59
N SER A 145 31.11 8.42 -46.23
CA SER A 145 30.87 9.75 -45.66
C SER A 145 29.91 9.71 -44.48
N TYR A 146 30.13 10.59 -43.49
CA TYR A 146 29.17 10.92 -42.45
C TYR A 146 28.20 12.00 -42.94
N GLU A 147 26.91 11.82 -42.66
CA GLU A 147 25.83 12.66 -43.17
C GLU A 147 24.81 12.95 -42.06
N TRP A 148 24.35 14.19 -41.95
CA TRP A 148 23.09 14.51 -41.27
C TRP A 148 21.92 13.97 -42.09
N LYS A 149 20.89 13.45 -41.42
CA LYS A 149 19.77 12.73 -42.06
C LYS A 149 18.47 13.53 -42.08
N ASP A 150 18.44 14.62 -41.34
CA ASP A 150 17.38 15.62 -41.32
C ASP A 150 17.97 16.98 -40.93
N GLU A 151 17.18 18.04 -41.06
CA GLU A 151 17.56 19.43 -40.75
C GLU A 151 16.94 19.92 -39.41
N ARG A 152 16.62 19.01 -38.48
CA ARG A 152 16.06 19.39 -37.17
C ARG A 152 17.14 20.00 -36.26
N GLU A 153 16.69 20.67 -35.21
CA GLU A 153 17.54 20.91 -34.05
C GLU A 153 17.46 19.69 -33.08
N PRO A 154 18.51 19.43 -32.27
CA PRO A 154 18.45 18.41 -31.24
C PRO A 154 17.34 18.73 -30.22
N GLN A 155 16.49 17.75 -29.94
CA GLN A 155 15.39 17.86 -29.00
C GLN A 155 15.90 17.96 -27.56
N GLU A 156 15.33 18.86 -26.77
CA GLU A 156 15.54 18.93 -25.32
C GLU A 156 14.84 17.75 -24.62
N ILE A 157 15.54 17.08 -23.71
CA ILE A 157 15.04 15.93 -22.94
C ILE A 157 15.79 15.75 -21.61
N GLU A 158 15.08 15.41 -20.55
CA GLU A 158 15.66 15.15 -19.23
C GLU A 158 16.57 13.92 -19.23
N ALA A 159 17.69 13.99 -18.51
CA ALA A 159 18.73 12.95 -18.55
C ALA A 159 18.23 11.55 -18.15
N GLN A 160 17.29 11.48 -17.20
CA GLN A 160 16.67 10.23 -16.76
C GLN A 160 15.66 9.68 -17.79
N GLU A 161 14.98 10.56 -18.52
CA GLU A 161 14.03 10.18 -19.58
C GLU A 161 14.78 9.65 -20.80
N LEU A 162 15.82 10.36 -21.25
CA LEU A 162 16.72 9.89 -22.32
C LEU A 162 17.33 8.52 -21.99
N ARG A 163 17.72 8.32 -20.72
CA ARG A 163 18.21 7.04 -20.22
C ARG A 163 17.16 5.93 -20.29
N SER A 164 15.89 6.23 -20.03
CA SER A 164 14.76 5.31 -20.18
C SER A 164 14.50 4.97 -21.66
N CYS A 165 14.47 5.96 -22.55
CA CYS A 165 14.32 5.75 -23.99
C CYS A 165 15.42 4.86 -24.57
N ALA A 166 16.68 5.11 -24.23
CA ALA A 166 17.80 4.26 -24.66
C ALA A 166 17.73 2.83 -24.06
N ALA A 167 17.22 2.68 -22.83
CA ALA A 167 16.96 1.37 -22.23
C ALA A 167 15.86 0.59 -22.99
N ARG A 168 14.80 1.25 -23.46
CA ARG A 168 13.77 0.63 -24.33
C ARG A 168 14.38 0.09 -25.62
N VAL A 169 15.21 0.88 -26.30
CA VAL A 169 15.92 0.46 -27.52
C VAL A 169 16.82 -0.73 -27.25
N ALA A 170 17.62 -0.68 -26.17
CA ALA A 170 18.49 -1.78 -25.78
C ALA A 170 17.72 -3.07 -25.44
N ALA A 171 16.60 -2.94 -24.74
CA ALA A 171 15.71 -4.06 -24.41
C ALA A 171 15.09 -4.67 -25.67
N ALA A 172 14.40 -3.90 -26.50
CA ALA A 172 13.82 -4.37 -27.77
C ALA A 172 14.88 -5.07 -28.65
N SER A 173 16.09 -4.51 -28.71
CA SER A 173 17.22 -5.10 -29.45
C SER A 173 17.71 -6.41 -28.86
N LEU A 174 17.78 -6.52 -27.53
CA LEU A 174 18.17 -7.76 -26.85
C LEU A 174 17.11 -8.85 -27.07
N ILE A 175 15.83 -8.50 -27.06
CA ILE A 175 14.73 -9.42 -27.39
C ILE A 175 14.85 -9.89 -28.85
N ALA A 176 15.01 -8.96 -29.80
CA ALA A 176 15.16 -9.27 -31.21
C ALA A 176 16.39 -10.15 -31.50
N ARG A 177 17.51 -9.97 -30.78
CA ARG A 177 18.70 -10.84 -30.89
C ARG A 177 18.48 -12.27 -30.41
N ASN A 178 17.53 -12.50 -29.49
CA ASN A 178 17.29 -13.79 -28.84
C ASN A 178 15.90 -14.38 -29.18
N LEU A 179 15.26 -13.91 -30.26
CA LEU A 179 13.96 -14.42 -30.68
C LEU A 179 14.13 -15.76 -31.42
N PRO A 180 13.54 -16.87 -30.93
CA PRO A 180 13.65 -18.18 -31.56
C PRO A 180 12.72 -18.32 -32.77
N ASP A 181 13.00 -19.31 -33.62
CA ASP A 181 12.16 -19.67 -34.77
C ASP A 181 10.82 -20.31 -34.35
N GLY A 182 10.72 -20.85 -33.13
CA GLY A 182 9.50 -21.43 -32.55
C GLY A 182 9.40 -21.16 -31.05
N GLY A 183 8.20 -21.28 -30.47
CA GLY A 183 7.96 -20.95 -29.04
C GLY A 183 7.79 -19.45 -28.75
N ARG A 184 7.57 -18.62 -29.79
CA ARG A 184 7.40 -17.16 -29.65
C ARG A 184 6.22 -16.76 -28.75
N HIS A 185 5.17 -17.57 -28.66
CA HIS A 185 4.01 -17.34 -27.80
C HIS A 185 4.37 -17.37 -26.30
N ASP A 186 4.96 -18.48 -25.82
CA ASP A 186 5.40 -18.62 -24.42
C ASP A 186 6.46 -17.58 -24.05
N LEU A 187 7.34 -17.25 -25.01
CA LEU A 187 8.34 -16.23 -24.84
C LEU A 187 7.74 -14.82 -24.73
N ALA A 188 6.72 -14.50 -25.54
CA ALA A 188 5.97 -13.25 -25.45
C ALA A 188 5.23 -13.14 -24.11
N LEU A 189 4.58 -14.22 -23.64
CA LEU A 189 3.98 -14.29 -22.30
C LEU A 189 5.00 -14.02 -21.19
N ALA A 190 6.17 -14.67 -21.25
CA ALA A 190 7.21 -14.51 -20.23
C ALA A 190 7.89 -13.13 -20.24
N TYR A 191 8.10 -12.53 -21.41
CA TYR A 191 8.55 -11.13 -21.50
C TYR A 191 7.46 -10.16 -21.04
N ALA A 192 6.21 -10.32 -21.51
CA ALA A 192 5.11 -9.44 -21.15
C ALA A 192 4.88 -9.46 -19.64
N GLY A 193 4.76 -10.63 -19.02
CA GLY A 193 4.56 -10.73 -17.57
C GLY A 193 5.74 -10.27 -16.73
N LEU A 194 6.99 -10.35 -17.23
CA LEU A 194 8.13 -9.68 -16.60
C LEU A 194 7.98 -8.15 -16.67
N MET A 195 7.76 -7.60 -17.86
CA MET A 195 7.77 -6.16 -18.10
C MET A 195 6.56 -5.48 -17.44
N LEU A 196 5.35 -5.97 -17.71
CA LEU A 196 4.09 -5.48 -17.16
C LEU A 196 4.10 -5.48 -15.64
N LYS A 197 4.53 -6.59 -15.01
CA LYS A 197 4.55 -6.67 -13.55
C LYS A 197 5.42 -5.57 -12.95
N ASN A 198 6.64 -5.36 -13.46
CA ASN A 198 7.50 -4.32 -12.91
C ASN A 198 6.99 -2.90 -13.24
N LEU A 199 6.37 -2.67 -14.39
CA LEU A 199 5.76 -1.37 -14.73
C LEU A 199 4.53 -1.06 -13.85
N MET A 200 3.65 -2.04 -13.61
CA MET A 200 2.47 -1.91 -12.76
C MET A 200 2.84 -1.87 -11.26
N ASP A 201 3.86 -2.61 -10.83
CA ASP A 201 4.46 -2.49 -9.49
C ASP A 201 5.10 -1.10 -9.29
N LEU A 202 5.61 -0.47 -10.36
CA LEU A 202 6.01 0.95 -10.39
C LEU A 202 4.83 1.92 -10.60
N GLY A 203 3.63 1.40 -10.87
CA GLY A 203 2.38 2.15 -10.89
C GLY A 203 2.02 2.82 -12.20
N GLU A 204 2.56 2.33 -13.31
CA GLU A 204 1.95 2.63 -14.60
C GLU A 204 0.53 2.06 -14.67
N ASP A 205 -0.36 2.79 -15.35
CA ASP A 205 -1.72 2.35 -15.63
C ASP A 205 -1.66 1.05 -16.46
N GLN A 206 -2.63 0.15 -16.31
CA GLN A 206 -2.68 -1.11 -17.05
C GLN A 206 -2.57 -0.89 -18.56
N ASP A 207 -3.25 0.14 -19.08
CA ASP A 207 -3.26 0.41 -20.52
C ASP A 207 -1.98 1.11 -21.01
N ASP A 208 -1.39 1.98 -20.18
CA ASP A 208 -0.09 2.61 -20.45
C ASP A 208 1.02 1.56 -20.45
N ALA A 209 1.03 0.66 -19.46
CA ALA A 209 1.98 -0.43 -19.32
C ALA A 209 1.85 -1.44 -20.47
N ALA A 210 0.62 -1.79 -20.86
CA ALA A 210 0.36 -2.65 -22.01
C ALA A 210 0.88 -2.01 -23.31
N GLN A 211 0.56 -0.74 -23.58
CA GLN A 211 1.07 -0.05 -24.75
C GLN A 211 2.61 0.02 -24.76
N TYR A 212 3.24 0.30 -23.62
CA TYR A 212 4.69 0.36 -23.48
C TYR A 212 5.37 -0.97 -23.84
N VAL A 213 4.76 -2.10 -23.46
CA VAL A 213 5.25 -3.45 -23.73
C VAL A 213 4.95 -3.89 -25.16
N GLU A 214 3.78 -3.54 -25.71
CA GLU A 214 3.45 -3.73 -27.12
C GLU A 214 4.44 -3.00 -28.05
N ASP A 215 4.76 -1.73 -27.78
CA ASP A 215 5.76 -0.97 -28.53
C ASP A 215 7.12 -1.69 -28.56
N LEU A 216 7.55 -2.21 -27.40
CA LEU A 216 8.87 -2.79 -27.18
C LEU A 216 9.01 -4.18 -27.80
N LEU A 217 7.99 -5.04 -27.66
CA LEU A 217 7.95 -6.36 -28.28
C LEU A 217 7.65 -6.26 -29.79
N GLY A 218 6.80 -5.31 -30.19
CA GLY A 218 6.47 -5.03 -31.58
C GLY A 218 7.70 -4.68 -32.42
N CYS A 219 8.64 -3.90 -31.87
CA CYS A 219 9.94 -3.64 -32.52
C CYS A 219 10.76 -4.91 -32.79
N ALA A 220 10.68 -5.91 -31.91
CA ALA A 220 11.38 -7.18 -32.12
C ALA A 220 10.68 -8.07 -33.16
N TRP A 221 9.35 -8.07 -33.19
CA TRP A 221 8.55 -8.77 -34.21
C TRP A 221 8.71 -8.14 -35.60
N GLU A 222 8.68 -6.81 -35.70
CA GLU A 222 8.85 -6.06 -36.95
C GLU A 222 10.25 -6.31 -37.56
N TYR A 223 11.31 -6.30 -36.73
CA TYR A 223 12.67 -6.62 -37.18
C TYR A 223 12.77 -8.01 -37.85
N HIS A 224 12.02 -8.98 -37.34
CA HIS A 224 11.94 -10.35 -37.88
C HIS A 224 10.86 -10.53 -38.97
N GLN A 225 10.27 -9.44 -39.46
CA GLN A 225 9.26 -9.43 -40.52
C GLN A 225 8.06 -10.34 -40.20
N ALA A 226 7.60 -10.31 -38.95
CA ALA A 226 6.37 -10.96 -38.52
C ALA A 226 5.16 -10.44 -39.33
N ASP A 227 4.16 -11.29 -39.53
CA ASP A 227 2.90 -10.94 -40.19
C ASP A 227 1.90 -10.31 -39.21
N ASN A 228 0.78 -9.81 -39.76
CA ASN A 228 -0.25 -9.14 -38.96
C ASN A 228 -0.87 -10.06 -37.90
N GLU A 229 -1.01 -11.36 -38.19
CA GLU A 229 -1.56 -12.34 -37.25
C GLU A 229 -0.66 -12.45 -36.00
N ALA A 230 0.66 -12.49 -36.18
CA ALA A 230 1.62 -12.45 -35.08
C ALA A 230 1.63 -11.12 -34.29
N PHE A 231 1.14 -10.00 -34.85
CA PHE A 231 0.95 -8.74 -34.13
C PHE A 231 -0.38 -8.70 -33.36
N ASP A 232 -1.46 -9.22 -33.93
CA ASP A 232 -2.77 -9.34 -33.27
C ASP A 232 -2.68 -10.31 -32.07
N ASP A 233 -1.94 -11.42 -32.21
CA ASP A 233 -1.56 -12.33 -31.13
C ASP A 233 -0.75 -11.61 -30.05
N LEU A 234 0.26 -10.82 -30.43
CA LEU A 234 1.11 -10.09 -29.48
C LEU A 234 0.31 -9.07 -28.66
N HIS A 235 -0.56 -8.30 -29.30
CA HIS A 235 -1.48 -7.36 -28.63
C HIS A 235 -2.38 -8.09 -27.63
N THR A 236 -2.97 -9.22 -28.05
CA THR A 236 -3.82 -10.06 -27.20
C THR A 236 -3.04 -10.62 -25.99
N ILE A 237 -1.82 -11.13 -26.20
CA ILE A 237 -0.94 -11.64 -25.14
C ILE A 237 -0.64 -10.55 -24.11
N VAL A 238 -0.26 -9.35 -24.54
CA VAL A 238 0.12 -8.26 -23.63
C VAL A 238 -1.10 -7.77 -22.83
N ARG A 239 -2.24 -7.48 -23.48
CA ARG A 239 -3.45 -7.00 -22.80
C ARG A 239 -3.99 -8.02 -21.80
N THR A 240 -4.15 -9.28 -22.19
CA THR A 240 -4.65 -10.34 -21.29
C THR A 240 -3.69 -10.65 -20.15
N THR A 241 -2.37 -10.49 -20.35
CA THR A 241 -1.39 -10.61 -19.26
C THR A 241 -1.50 -9.44 -18.27
N ALA A 242 -1.77 -8.22 -18.75
CA ALA A 242 -1.97 -7.05 -17.89
C ALA A 242 -3.27 -7.15 -17.07
N GLU A 243 -4.34 -7.68 -17.66
CA GLU A 243 -5.60 -8.00 -16.97
C GLU A 243 -5.37 -9.02 -15.85
N LYS A 244 -4.64 -10.11 -16.13
CA LYS A 244 -4.29 -11.14 -15.13
C LYS A 244 -3.47 -10.59 -13.97
N ILE A 245 -2.46 -9.77 -14.25
CA ILE A 245 -1.64 -9.12 -13.20
C ILE A 245 -2.52 -8.24 -12.31
N LYS A 246 -3.46 -7.48 -12.89
CA LYS A 246 -4.40 -6.65 -12.13
C LYS A 246 -5.39 -7.46 -11.29
N ALA A 247 -5.74 -8.66 -11.74
CA ALA A 247 -6.57 -9.62 -11.00
C ALA A 247 -5.80 -10.44 -9.95
N ASP A 248 -4.49 -10.19 -9.76
CA ASP A 248 -3.56 -11.00 -8.95
C ASP A 248 -3.50 -12.48 -9.38
N GLU A 249 -3.78 -12.76 -10.65
CA GLU A 249 -3.65 -14.09 -11.24
C GLU A 249 -2.19 -14.42 -11.58
N PRO A 250 -1.78 -15.70 -11.49
CA PRO A 250 -0.42 -16.11 -11.81
C PRO A 250 -0.14 -15.98 -13.32
N VAL A 251 0.94 -15.28 -13.65
CA VAL A 251 1.45 -15.09 -15.02
C VAL A 251 2.88 -15.63 -15.17
N MET A 252 3.28 -15.95 -16.40
CA MET A 252 4.68 -16.22 -16.74
C MET A 252 5.53 -14.96 -16.54
N GLY A 253 6.84 -15.12 -16.34
CA GLY A 253 7.71 -13.96 -16.07
C GLY A 253 9.18 -14.32 -15.99
N ALA A 254 9.92 -13.61 -15.14
CA ALA A 254 11.37 -13.75 -14.98
C ALA A 254 11.89 -15.21 -14.89
N PRO A 255 11.27 -16.14 -14.11
CA PRO A 255 11.74 -17.52 -14.03
C PRO A 255 11.59 -18.26 -15.37
N THR A 256 10.38 -18.23 -15.95
CA THR A 256 10.07 -18.84 -17.24
C THR A 256 10.94 -18.28 -18.37
N LEU A 257 11.16 -16.96 -18.38
CA LEU A 257 12.04 -16.30 -19.35
C LEU A 257 13.51 -16.75 -19.20
N GLY A 258 13.93 -17.03 -17.97
CA GLY A 258 15.24 -17.60 -17.66
C GLY A 258 15.43 -19.04 -18.17
N GLU A 259 14.35 -19.83 -18.21
CA GLU A 259 14.32 -21.21 -18.68
C GLU A 259 14.18 -21.33 -20.20
N LEU A 260 13.43 -20.43 -20.85
CA LEU A 260 13.13 -20.47 -22.29
C LEU A 260 14.28 -20.00 -23.20
N LEU A 261 15.27 -19.27 -22.66
CA LEU A 261 16.33 -18.64 -23.45
C LEU A 261 17.72 -19.18 -23.09
N GLU A 262 18.55 -19.36 -24.11
CA GLU A 262 20.01 -19.45 -23.90
C GLU A 262 20.48 -18.16 -23.21
N HIS A 263 21.27 -18.29 -22.15
CA HIS A 263 21.66 -17.19 -21.27
C HIS A 263 20.48 -16.42 -20.61
N GLY A 264 19.29 -17.01 -20.51
CA GLY A 264 18.05 -16.36 -20.04
C GLY A 264 18.18 -15.63 -18.69
N GLU A 265 18.80 -16.24 -17.67
CA GLU A 265 19.07 -15.57 -16.40
C GLU A 265 19.88 -14.26 -16.55
N GLN A 266 20.85 -14.25 -17.46
CA GLN A 266 21.66 -13.06 -17.73
C GLN A 266 20.86 -12.01 -18.52
N ILE A 267 19.96 -12.42 -19.42
CA ILE A 267 19.01 -11.54 -20.14
C ILE A 267 18.06 -10.86 -19.15
N VAL A 268 17.41 -11.65 -18.28
CA VAL A 268 16.53 -11.14 -17.20
C VAL A 268 17.28 -10.12 -16.33
N LYS A 269 18.53 -10.42 -15.96
CA LYS A 269 19.36 -9.49 -15.18
C LYS A 269 19.66 -8.21 -15.94
N ARG A 270 20.03 -8.27 -17.23
CA ARG A 270 20.26 -7.07 -18.05
C ARG A 270 19.04 -6.16 -18.10
N LEU A 271 17.84 -6.72 -18.32
CA LEU A 271 16.60 -5.96 -18.35
C LEU A 271 16.34 -5.26 -17.00
N LYS A 272 16.47 -5.98 -15.89
CA LYS A 272 16.33 -5.40 -14.54
C LYS A 272 17.36 -4.29 -14.27
N ASP A 273 18.63 -4.51 -14.63
CA ASP A 273 19.71 -3.53 -14.47
C ASP A 273 19.47 -2.26 -15.32
N TRP A 274 18.86 -2.38 -16.51
CA TRP A 274 18.60 -1.26 -17.41
C TRP A 274 17.40 -0.42 -17.02
N PHE A 275 16.30 -1.05 -16.58
CA PHE A 275 15.10 -0.36 -16.09
C PHE A 275 15.13 0.00 -14.60
N GLY A 276 16.16 -0.44 -13.87
CA GLY A 276 16.34 -0.13 -12.44
C GLY A 276 15.48 -0.99 -11.50
N TRP A 277 14.98 -2.14 -11.95
CA TRP A 277 14.10 -3.06 -11.22
C TRP A 277 14.86 -3.95 -10.21
N GLY A 278 15.76 -3.34 -9.45
CA GLY A 278 16.40 -3.96 -8.29
C GLY A 278 15.52 -3.90 -7.04
N ASP A 279 16.04 -4.36 -5.91
CA ASP A 279 15.38 -4.19 -4.61
C ASP A 279 15.37 -2.71 -4.20
N LEU A 280 14.27 -2.02 -4.54
CA LEU A 280 14.04 -0.65 -4.11
C LEU A 280 14.08 -0.55 -2.58
N THR A 281 14.84 0.42 -2.05
CA THR A 281 14.82 0.78 -0.63
C THR A 281 13.42 1.25 -0.20
N PRO A 282 13.08 1.23 1.10
CA PRO A 282 11.78 1.75 1.57
C PRO A 282 11.53 3.20 1.12
N GLU A 283 12.56 4.04 1.12
CA GLU A 283 12.50 5.43 0.62
C GLU A 283 12.20 5.50 -0.87
N GLN A 284 12.86 4.68 -1.69
CA GLN A 284 12.59 4.61 -3.14
C GLN A 284 11.18 4.07 -3.43
N ARG A 285 10.68 3.12 -2.62
CA ARG A 285 9.30 2.63 -2.73
C ARG A 285 8.28 3.71 -2.42
N GLU A 286 8.47 4.48 -1.34
CA GLU A 286 7.54 5.59 -1.03
C GLU A 286 7.63 6.71 -2.08
N GLN A 287 8.83 7.02 -2.62
CA GLN A 287 8.96 7.97 -3.73
C GLN A 287 8.24 7.49 -5.00
N VAL A 288 8.28 6.20 -5.30
CA VAL A 288 7.50 5.59 -6.39
C VAL A 288 6.01 5.73 -6.09
N GLU A 289 5.52 5.26 -4.95
CA GLU A 289 4.11 5.36 -4.54
C GLU A 289 3.60 6.81 -4.55
N GLN A 290 4.40 7.77 -4.09
CA GLN A 290 4.06 9.20 -4.14
C GLN A 290 3.92 9.71 -5.59
N ARG A 291 4.79 9.26 -6.52
CA ARG A 291 4.64 9.55 -7.96
C ARG A 291 3.38 8.93 -8.55
N LYS A 292 3.01 7.69 -8.16
CA LYS A 292 1.72 7.07 -8.57
C LYS A 292 0.55 7.94 -8.14
N ARG A 293 0.52 8.31 -6.86
CA ARG A 293 -0.55 9.14 -6.28
C ARG A 293 -0.63 10.50 -6.97
N ALA A 294 0.50 11.11 -7.32
CA ALA A 294 0.54 12.35 -8.10
C ALA A 294 -0.02 12.18 -9.52
N LYS A 295 0.41 11.16 -10.29
CA LYS A 295 -0.12 10.87 -11.65
C LYS A 295 -1.63 10.59 -11.62
N HIS A 296 -2.10 9.84 -10.62
CA HIS A 296 -3.53 9.59 -10.43
C HIS A 296 -4.30 10.84 -10.01
N ALA A 297 -3.73 11.71 -9.17
CA ALA A 297 -4.34 12.97 -8.78
C ALA A 297 -4.44 13.95 -9.97
N GLU A 298 -3.46 13.99 -10.86
CA GLU A 298 -3.53 14.76 -12.12
C GLU A 298 -4.63 14.23 -13.05
N LYS A 299 -4.73 12.90 -13.21
CA LYS A 299 -5.81 12.25 -13.98
C LYS A 299 -7.19 12.53 -13.38
N ALA A 300 -7.32 12.57 -12.05
CA ALA A 300 -8.55 12.94 -11.35
C ALA A 300 -8.88 14.44 -11.48
N TRP A 301 -7.88 15.32 -11.45
CA TRP A 301 -8.01 16.77 -11.61
C TRP A 301 -8.45 17.17 -13.03
N ALA A 302 -8.25 16.31 -14.03
CA ALA A 302 -8.76 16.53 -15.38
C ALA A 302 -10.30 16.46 -15.48
N ASP A 303 -11.00 15.87 -14.51
CA ASP A 303 -12.47 15.87 -14.45
C ASP A 303 -13.01 17.17 -13.83
N GLU A 304 -13.80 17.92 -14.62
CA GLU A 304 -14.44 19.16 -14.17
C GLU A 304 -15.26 18.96 -12.89
N ARG A 305 -15.96 17.83 -12.76
CA ARG A 305 -16.82 17.54 -11.59
C ARG A 305 -16.01 17.40 -10.30
N VAL A 306 -14.76 16.93 -10.41
CA VAL A 306 -13.83 16.84 -9.27
C VAL A 306 -13.33 18.24 -8.90
N ARG A 307 -12.95 19.07 -9.89
CA ARG A 307 -12.53 20.46 -9.65
C ARG A 307 -13.64 21.31 -9.03
N GLU A 308 -14.85 21.24 -9.57
CA GLU A 308 -16.04 21.91 -8.99
C GLU A 308 -16.30 21.48 -7.54
N LEU A 309 -16.08 20.20 -7.22
CA LEU A 309 -16.29 19.63 -5.89
C LEU A 309 -15.22 20.08 -4.89
N VAL A 310 -13.93 20.05 -5.26
CA VAL A 310 -12.80 20.47 -4.41
C VAL A 310 -12.95 21.93 -3.96
N HIS A 311 -13.56 22.79 -4.77
CA HIS A 311 -13.81 24.20 -4.43
C HIS A 311 -15.12 24.46 -3.66
N GLN A 312 -15.89 23.43 -3.26
CA GLN A 312 -17.10 23.62 -2.46
C GLN A 312 -16.79 23.98 -1.00
N GLN A 313 -17.63 24.83 -0.40
CA GLN A 313 -17.53 25.18 1.01
C GLN A 313 -18.03 24.07 1.96
N ASP A 314 -18.94 23.20 1.51
CA ASP A 314 -19.49 22.10 2.30
C ASP A 314 -19.47 20.80 1.48
N ILE A 315 -18.28 20.21 1.40
CA ILE A 315 -18.02 18.95 0.67
C ILE A 315 -18.71 17.77 1.37
N LEU A 316 -18.83 17.81 2.70
CA LEU A 316 -19.52 16.78 3.48
C LEU A 316 -21.01 16.70 3.12
N SER A 317 -21.69 17.84 2.92
CA SER A 317 -23.05 17.85 2.37
C SER A 317 -23.11 17.29 0.95
N ARG A 318 -22.12 17.55 0.08
CA ARG A 318 -22.10 16.97 -1.28
C ARG A 318 -21.97 15.45 -1.24
N ALA A 319 -21.06 14.91 -0.43
CA ALA A 319 -20.92 13.47 -0.22
C ALA A 319 -22.21 12.83 0.33
N TYR A 320 -22.88 13.49 1.29
CA TYR A 320 -24.19 13.05 1.76
C TYR A 320 -25.25 13.06 0.65
N GLN A 321 -25.33 14.10 -0.19
CA GLN A 321 -26.28 14.14 -1.31
C GLN A 321 -26.04 12.96 -2.28
N THR A 322 -24.80 12.65 -2.63
CA THR A 322 -24.45 11.47 -3.45
C THR A 322 -24.95 10.17 -2.81
N MET A 323 -24.70 9.96 -1.51
CA MET A 323 -25.22 8.78 -0.79
C MET A 323 -26.76 8.75 -0.71
N ARG A 324 -27.40 9.92 -0.56
CA ARG A 324 -28.86 10.07 -0.48
C ARG A 324 -29.54 9.76 -1.80
N ASP A 325 -28.99 10.27 -2.90
CA ASP A 325 -29.45 9.97 -4.25
C ASP A 325 -29.16 8.48 -4.59
N GLY A 326 -28.12 7.90 -3.97
CA GLY A 326 -27.85 6.45 -3.93
C GLY A 326 -28.82 5.62 -3.08
N GLY A 327 -29.77 6.26 -2.40
CA GLY A 327 -30.85 5.64 -1.62
C GLY A 327 -30.73 5.77 -0.09
N LEU A 328 -29.72 6.47 0.45
CA LEU A 328 -29.66 6.77 1.88
C LEU A 328 -30.79 7.72 2.31
N VAL A 329 -31.43 7.43 3.43
CA VAL A 329 -32.60 8.19 3.93
C VAL A 329 -32.33 8.58 5.37
N GLY A 330 -32.30 9.89 5.65
CA GLY A 330 -31.83 10.40 6.94
C GLY A 330 -30.33 10.13 7.11
N GLU A 331 -29.88 9.83 8.33
CA GLU A 331 -28.46 9.56 8.66
C GLU A 331 -27.45 10.65 8.23
N GLU A 332 -27.91 11.86 7.88
CA GLU A 332 -27.05 12.92 7.30
C GLU A 332 -25.79 13.19 8.11
N ARG A 333 -25.95 13.34 9.43
CA ARG A 333 -24.83 13.61 10.35
C ARG A 333 -23.84 12.44 10.39
N ASN A 334 -24.34 11.21 10.48
CA ASN A 334 -23.49 10.01 10.49
C ASN A 334 -22.78 9.83 9.14
N ALA A 335 -23.44 10.10 8.02
CA ALA A 335 -22.84 10.07 6.68
C ALA A 335 -21.71 11.11 6.55
N LYS A 336 -21.95 12.36 6.96
CA LYS A 336 -20.94 13.44 6.98
C LYS A 336 -19.74 13.07 7.85
N LEU A 337 -19.99 12.56 9.06
CA LEU A 337 -18.94 12.14 9.98
C LEU A 337 -18.13 10.95 9.43
N LEU A 338 -18.78 9.98 8.79
CA LEU A 338 -18.10 8.85 8.16
C LEU A 338 -17.26 9.26 6.92
N THR A 339 -17.74 10.20 6.10
CA THR A 339 -16.92 10.80 5.03
C THR A 339 -15.68 11.47 5.60
N LEU A 340 -15.83 12.22 6.71
CA LEU A 340 -14.70 12.87 7.37
C LEU A 340 -13.71 11.86 7.98
N VAL A 341 -14.21 10.78 8.60
CA VAL A 341 -13.40 9.64 9.06
C VAL A 341 -12.60 9.04 7.91
N ALA A 342 -13.17 8.89 6.71
CA ALA A 342 -12.44 8.35 5.55
C ALA A 342 -11.19 9.18 5.17
N VAL A 343 -11.24 10.50 5.39
CA VAL A 343 -10.12 11.42 5.09
C VAL A 343 -8.97 11.27 6.11
N THR A 344 -9.21 10.74 7.33
CA THR A 344 -8.13 10.46 8.30
C THR A 344 -7.08 9.46 7.77
N MET A 345 -7.38 8.71 6.71
CA MET A 345 -6.40 7.90 5.99
C MET A 345 -5.18 8.71 5.52
N TYR A 346 -5.39 9.95 5.07
CA TYR A 346 -4.32 10.82 4.55
C TYR A 346 -3.43 11.41 5.65
N LEU A 347 -3.78 11.22 6.93
CA LEU A 347 -2.93 11.54 8.09
C LEU A 347 -1.93 10.41 8.41
N GLY A 348 -2.04 9.25 7.75
CA GLY A 348 -1.30 8.03 8.12
C GLY A 348 -1.83 7.34 9.38
N ARG A 349 -2.92 7.84 9.97
CA ARG A 349 -3.59 7.30 11.17
C ARG A 349 -5.11 7.13 10.94
N PRO A 350 -5.52 6.22 10.04
CA PRO A 350 -6.92 5.97 9.70
C PRO A 350 -7.78 5.59 10.92
N MET A 351 -8.79 6.41 11.20
CA MET A 351 -9.70 6.23 12.33
C MET A 351 -10.64 5.04 12.12
N SER A 352 -10.67 4.16 13.12
CA SER A 352 -11.54 2.98 13.14
C SER A 352 -12.91 3.30 13.76
N VAL A 353 -14.00 2.78 13.20
CA VAL A 353 -15.37 3.13 13.56
C VAL A 353 -16.25 1.89 13.80
N LEU A 354 -17.10 1.97 14.82
CA LEU A 354 -18.15 1.01 15.10
C LEU A 354 -19.52 1.68 15.01
N ILE A 355 -20.36 1.18 14.11
CA ILE A 355 -21.77 1.57 13.96
C ILE A 355 -22.63 0.65 14.84
N GLY A 356 -23.28 1.21 15.87
CA GLY A 356 -24.15 0.52 16.82
C GLY A 356 -25.65 0.80 16.59
N GLY A 357 -26.51 -0.08 17.09
CA GLY A 357 -28.00 0.01 17.01
C GLY A 357 -28.68 -1.37 16.95
N GLU A 358 -30.01 -1.42 17.02
CA GLU A 358 -30.85 -2.61 16.85
C GLU A 358 -30.70 -3.25 15.45
N SER A 359 -31.12 -4.52 15.32
CA SER A 359 -31.13 -5.21 14.04
C SER A 359 -32.10 -4.54 13.06
N SER A 360 -31.79 -4.57 11.76
CA SER A 360 -32.54 -3.91 10.68
C SER A 360 -32.57 -2.36 10.66
N GLY A 361 -31.99 -1.67 11.65
CA GLY A 361 -31.96 -0.18 11.68
C GLY A 361 -31.12 0.51 10.59
N GLY A 362 -30.45 -0.23 9.70
CA GLY A 362 -29.78 0.34 8.52
C GLY A 362 -28.25 0.51 8.60
N LYS A 363 -27.61 0.13 9.70
CA LYS A 363 -26.14 0.22 9.93
C LYS A 363 -25.30 -0.22 8.73
N SER A 364 -25.51 -1.44 8.24
CA SER A 364 -24.75 -2.01 7.11
C SER A 364 -25.09 -1.35 5.78
N TYR A 365 -26.25 -0.70 5.67
CA TYR A 365 -26.62 0.07 4.48
C TYR A 365 -25.90 1.42 4.45
N LEU A 366 -25.81 2.12 5.59
CA LEU A 366 -25.01 3.34 5.74
C LEU A 366 -23.54 3.08 5.37
N LEU A 367 -22.93 2.03 5.94
CA LEU A 367 -21.55 1.64 5.63
C LEU A 367 -21.37 1.31 4.14
N LYS A 368 -22.31 0.58 3.51
CA LYS A 368 -22.27 0.29 2.08
C LYS A 368 -22.44 1.51 1.17
N GLN A 369 -23.15 2.55 1.61
CA GLN A 369 -23.23 3.80 0.84
C GLN A 369 -21.95 4.62 0.94
N LEU A 370 -21.31 4.65 2.11
CA LEU A 370 -19.97 5.23 2.28
C LEU A 370 -18.93 4.52 1.41
N ILE A 371 -18.87 3.18 1.42
CA ILE A 371 -17.88 2.40 0.67
C ILE A 371 -17.92 2.73 -0.83
N LYS A 372 -19.11 2.94 -1.41
CA LYS A 372 -19.25 3.34 -2.83
C LYS A 372 -18.67 4.71 -3.15
N THR A 373 -18.55 5.62 -2.19
CA THR A 373 -17.92 6.93 -2.39
C THR A 373 -16.39 6.89 -2.40
N LEU A 374 -15.79 5.73 -2.07
CA LEU A 374 -14.35 5.58 -1.95
C LEU A 374 -13.75 4.88 -3.20
N PRO A 375 -12.48 5.17 -3.53
CA PRO A 375 -11.71 4.35 -4.46
C PRO A 375 -11.54 2.92 -3.93
N GLU A 376 -11.55 1.94 -4.83
CA GLU A 376 -11.36 0.52 -4.49
C GLU A 376 -9.99 0.25 -3.83
N SER A 377 -8.97 1.06 -4.16
CA SER A 377 -7.65 1.02 -3.53
C SER A 377 -7.66 1.37 -2.03
N MET A 378 -8.74 1.97 -1.52
CA MET A 378 -8.83 2.55 -0.19
C MET A 378 -9.59 1.68 0.83
N VAL A 379 -10.23 0.59 0.39
CA VAL A 379 -11.08 -0.25 1.25
C VAL A 379 -11.04 -1.72 0.84
N VAL A 380 -11.00 -2.61 1.84
CA VAL A 380 -11.15 -4.07 1.68
C VAL A 380 -12.40 -4.50 2.45
N GLU A 381 -13.41 -4.98 1.72
CA GLU A 381 -14.68 -5.44 2.29
C GLU A 381 -14.68 -6.96 2.47
N LEU A 382 -14.82 -7.44 3.71
CA LEU A 382 -14.95 -8.87 4.03
C LEU A 382 -16.27 -9.14 4.76
N GLN A 383 -16.95 -10.21 4.35
CA GLN A 383 -18.21 -10.63 4.98
C GLN A 383 -17.98 -11.37 6.30
N SER A 384 -16.86 -12.09 6.41
CA SER A 384 -16.42 -12.78 7.63
C SER A 384 -14.91 -12.99 7.56
N VAL A 385 -14.29 -13.30 8.71
CA VAL A 385 -12.86 -13.63 8.81
C VAL A 385 -12.69 -14.80 9.76
N SER A 386 -11.89 -15.80 9.35
CA SER A 386 -11.54 -16.94 10.21
C SER A 386 -10.54 -16.52 11.30
N ASN A 387 -10.40 -17.32 12.35
CA ASN A 387 -9.52 -17.03 13.50
C ASN A 387 -8.08 -16.63 13.13
N MET A 388 -7.54 -17.06 11.98
CA MET A 388 -6.20 -16.68 11.51
C MET A 388 -6.21 -15.88 10.19
N GLY A 389 -7.38 -15.57 9.63
CA GLY A 389 -7.50 -15.04 8.26
C GLY A 389 -6.72 -13.74 8.03
N LEU A 390 -6.74 -12.81 9.00
CA LEU A 390 -6.06 -11.51 8.88
C LEU A 390 -4.56 -11.66 8.61
N ALA A 391 -3.85 -12.42 9.45
CA ALA A 391 -2.41 -12.62 9.28
C ALA A 391 -2.02 -13.26 7.93
N TYR A 392 -2.95 -13.89 7.21
CA TYR A 392 -2.70 -14.56 5.92
C TYR A 392 -3.14 -13.73 4.71
N MET A 393 -3.67 -12.52 4.88
CA MET A 393 -4.06 -11.62 3.78
C MET A 393 -2.88 -11.16 2.92
N GLY A 394 -1.64 -11.31 3.40
CA GLY A 394 -0.42 -10.83 2.75
C GLY A 394 0.05 -9.50 3.32
N LYS A 395 1.33 -9.19 3.10
CA LYS A 395 2.03 -8.14 3.83
C LYS A 395 1.40 -6.75 3.68
N ASP A 396 1.36 -6.20 2.48
CA ASP A 396 0.85 -4.83 2.26
C ASP A 396 -0.68 -4.80 2.02
N ALA A 397 -1.41 -5.88 2.34
CA ALA A 397 -2.81 -6.05 1.92
C ALA A 397 -3.78 -4.98 2.47
N LEU A 398 -3.60 -4.57 3.73
CA LEU A 398 -4.40 -3.54 4.41
C LEU A 398 -3.68 -2.20 4.62
N LYS A 399 -2.42 -2.10 4.19
CA LYS A 399 -1.61 -0.89 4.34
C LYS A 399 -2.24 0.29 3.61
N MET A 400 -2.55 1.35 4.35
CA MET A 400 -3.28 2.53 3.86
C MET A 400 -4.68 2.20 3.29
N LYS A 401 -5.35 1.17 3.83
CA LYS A 401 -6.74 0.80 3.48
C LYS A 401 -7.62 0.67 4.71
N PHE A 402 -8.91 0.92 4.56
CA PHE A 402 -9.90 0.57 5.57
C PHE A 402 -10.31 -0.90 5.44
N LEU A 403 -10.38 -1.62 6.55
CA LEU A 403 -10.94 -2.97 6.60
C LEU A 403 -12.42 -2.87 7.03
N ALA A 404 -13.34 -3.14 6.10
CA ALA A 404 -14.78 -3.17 6.37
C ALA A 404 -15.23 -4.59 6.74
N LEU A 405 -15.65 -4.78 8.00
CA LEU A 405 -16.14 -6.05 8.55
C LEU A 405 -17.57 -5.91 9.03
N TYR A 406 -18.51 -6.68 8.47
CA TYR A 406 -19.87 -6.70 9.00
C TYR A 406 -19.97 -7.60 10.24
N GLU A 407 -20.82 -7.21 11.20
CA GLU A 407 -21.21 -8.03 12.35
C GLU A 407 -20.04 -8.53 13.24
N LEU A 408 -19.09 -7.65 13.57
CA LEU A 408 -17.95 -7.96 14.46
C LEU A 408 -18.35 -8.55 15.82
N GLY A 409 -19.51 -8.16 16.37
CA GLY A 409 -20.08 -8.75 17.58
C GLY A 409 -20.60 -10.20 17.42
N GLY A 410 -20.76 -10.68 16.18
CA GLY A 410 -21.22 -12.03 15.85
C GLY A 410 -20.12 -13.11 15.90
N LEU A 411 -18.85 -12.72 15.99
CA LEU A 411 -17.69 -13.62 15.93
C LEU A 411 -17.59 -14.66 17.08
N GLY A 412 -18.37 -14.50 18.15
CA GLY A 412 -18.52 -15.51 19.20
C GLY A 412 -17.20 -15.91 19.88
N LYS A 413 -17.06 -17.20 20.22
CA LYS A 413 -15.79 -17.78 20.72
C LYS A 413 -14.82 -18.16 19.59
N GLU A 414 -15.32 -18.30 18.37
CA GLU A 414 -14.55 -18.81 17.22
C GLU A 414 -13.84 -17.71 16.41
N GLY A 415 -14.01 -16.44 16.81
CA GLY A 415 -13.25 -15.29 16.30
C GLY A 415 -12.50 -14.50 17.37
N SER A 416 -12.23 -15.09 18.55
CA SER A 416 -11.43 -14.42 19.59
C SER A 416 -10.02 -14.09 19.11
N GLU A 417 -9.40 -14.98 18.34
CA GLU A 417 -8.05 -14.76 17.79
C GLU A 417 -8.05 -13.69 16.70
N ALA A 418 -9.15 -13.55 15.94
CA ALA A 418 -9.35 -12.46 14.99
C ALA A 418 -9.51 -11.11 15.72
N ILE A 419 -10.24 -11.07 16.83
CA ILE A 419 -10.35 -9.88 17.70
C ILE A 419 -8.99 -9.45 18.26
N GLU A 420 -8.16 -10.39 18.75
CA GLU A 420 -6.81 -10.08 19.23
C GLU A 420 -5.89 -9.59 18.09
N GLN A 421 -5.98 -10.17 16.88
CA GLN A 421 -5.28 -9.65 15.71
C GLN A 421 -5.71 -8.23 15.33
N LEU A 422 -7.00 -7.89 15.41
CA LEU A 422 -7.48 -6.53 15.19
C LEU A 422 -6.95 -5.57 16.26
N LYS A 423 -6.93 -5.96 17.55
CA LYS A 423 -6.32 -5.16 18.62
C LYS A 423 -4.83 -4.91 18.35
N GLN A 424 -4.09 -5.95 17.96
CA GLN A 424 -2.66 -5.86 17.65
C GLN A 424 -2.44 -4.90 16.47
N LEU A 425 -3.10 -5.13 15.34
CA LEU A 425 -2.97 -4.32 14.13
C LEU A 425 -3.32 -2.84 14.34
N LEU A 426 -4.36 -2.55 15.14
CA LEU A 426 -4.77 -1.18 15.50
C LEU A 426 -3.89 -0.50 16.56
N THR A 427 -2.96 -1.22 17.20
CA THR A 427 -2.08 -0.66 18.26
C THR A 427 -0.62 -0.62 17.82
N GLU A 428 -0.13 -1.71 17.20
CA GLU A 428 1.26 -1.91 16.79
C GLU A 428 1.49 -1.55 15.31
N GLY A 429 0.41 -1.32 14.55
CA GLY A 429 0.48 -0.99 13.12
C GLY A 429 0.93 -2.14 12.21
N CYS A 430 1.13 -3.35 12.75
CA CYS A 430 1.36 -4.57 11.97
C CYS A 430 0.99 -5.82 12.78
N ILE A 431 0.94 -6.97 12.10
CA ILE A 431 0.90 -8.31 12.68
C ILE A 431 2.09 -9.08 12.11
N LYS A 432 2.93 -9.66 12.98
CA LYS A 432 4.03 -10.54 12.58
C LYS A 432 3.99 -11.81 13.40
N ARG A 433 3.77 -12.95 12.74
CA ARG A 433 3.58 -14.24 13.41
C ARG A 433 4.40 -15.34 12.74
N GLN A 434 5.03 -16.17 13.55
CA GLN A 434 5.70 -17.38 13.08
C GLN A 434 4.74 -18.57 13.21
N ILE A 435 4.45 -19.22 12.10
CA ILE A 435 3.55 -20.38 12.00
C ILE A 435 4.37 -21.63 11.68
N ALA A 436 3.93 -22.78 12.20
CA ALA A 436 4.49 -24.08 11.84
C ALA A 436 3.68 -24.68 10.69
N GLU A 437 4.35 -25.03 9.59
CA GLU A 437 3.73 -25.54 8.38
C GLU A 437 4.33 -26.91 8.03
N SER A 438 3.49 -27.94 7.89
CA SER A 438 3.93 -29.30 7.57
C SER A 438 4.12 -29.44 6.06
N THR A 439 5.37 -29.42 5.60
CA THR A 439 5.72 -29.62 4.20
C THR A 439 6.07 -31.07 3.90
N ASN A 440 6.14 -31.42 2.61
CA ASN A 440 6.63 -32.72 2.13
C ASN A 440 8.09 -33.04 2.56
N LYS A 441 8.81 -32.07 3.15
CA LYS A 441 10.18 -32.19 3.68
C LYS A 441 10.25 -32.11 5.22
N GLY A 442 9.10 -32.04 5.90
CA GLY A 442 8.99 -31.91 7.35
C GLY A 442 8.31 -30.61 7.79
N VAL A 443 8.17 -30.41 9.10
CA VAL A 443 7.60 -29.19 9.68
C VAL A 443 8.61 -28.05 9.58
N GLY A 444 8.30 -27.03 8.78
CA GLY A 444 9.07 -25.80 8.64
C GLY A 444 8.38 -24.63 9.34
N GLY A 445 9.15 -23.66 9.82
CA GLY A 445 8.59 -22.39 10.28
C GLY A 445 8.47 -21.40 9.13
N ARG A 446 7.28 -20.83 8.92
CA ARG A 446 7.06 -19.70 8.00
C ARG A 446 6.66 -18.47 8.80
N THR A 447 7.12 -17.29 8.40
CA THR A 447 6.62 -16.02 8.95
C THR A 447 5.48 -15.53 8.06
N VAL A 448 4.38 -15.13 8.69
CA VAL A 448 3.33 -14.33 8.06
C VAL A 448 3.39 -12.91 8.61
N GLU A 449 3.30 -11.94 7.72
CA GLU A 449 3.29 -10.51 8.05
C GLU A 449 2.05 -9.86 7.41
N LEU A 450 1.47 -8.89 8.11
CA LEU A 450 0.44 -7.98 7.62
C LEU A 450 0.77 -6.58 8.19
N ASP A 451 1.12 -5.64 7.34
CA ASP A 451 1.47 -4.27 7.70
C ASP A 451 0.25 -3.35 7.55
N GLY A 452 0.08 -2.46 8.51
CA GLY A 452 -0.75 -1.26 8.43
C GLY A 452 0.08 -0.03 8.03
N PRO A 453 -0.39 1.20 8.35
CA PRO A 453 -1.56 1.50 9.16
C PRO A 453 -2.88 1.20 8.43
N THR A 454 -3.93 0.88 9.18
CA THR A 454 -5.27 0.54 8.68
C THR A 454 -6.34 0.94 9.69
N GLY A 455 -7.53 1.29 9.20
CA GLY A 455 -8.71 1.58 10.04
C GLY A 455 -9.77 0.50 9.88
N VAL A 456 -10.37 0.03 10.97
CA VAL A 456 -11.43 -0.98 10.94
C VAL A 456 -12.79 -0.31 11.01
N TRP A 457 -13.66 -0.58 10.02
CA TRP A 457 -15.05 -0.13 10.03
C TRP A 457 -15.98 -1.32 10.20
N SER A 458 -16.86 -1.26 11.19
CA SER A 458 -17.76 -2.37 11.47
C SER A 458 -19.14 -1.97 11.95
N THR A 459 -20.08 -2.89 11.79
CA THR A 459 -21.44 -2.80 12.33
C THR A 459 -21.63 -3.82 13.45
N SER A 460 -22.34 -3.45 14.50
CA SER A 460 -22.74 -4.39 15.54
C SER A 460 -24.14 -4.08 16.05
N THR A 461 -24.89 -5.12 16.41
CA THR A 461 -25.93 -4.96 17.44
C THR A 461 -25.24 -4.78 18.80
N GLU A 462 -25.87 -4.13 19.78
CA GLU A 462 -25.20 -3.76 21.05
C GLU A 462 -24.78 -4.93 21.96
N MET A 463 -24.83 -6.16 21.45
CA MET A 463 -24.49 -7.38 22.15
C MET A 463 -22.97 -7.61 22.20
N ARG A 464 -22.32 -6.99 23.19
CA ARG A 464 -21.00 -7.37 23.73
C ARG A 464 -19.83 -7.44 22.72
N ILE A 465 -19.32 -6.28 22.32
CA ILE A 465 -17.93 -6.20 21.84
C ILE A 465 -16.96 -6.16 23.02
N ASP A 466 -15.77 -6.73 22.83
CA ASP A 466 -14.66 -6.67 23.80
C ASP A 466 -14.39 -5.22 24.25
N LYS A 467 -14.23 -5.01 25.57
CA LYS A 467 -14.09 -3.66 26.17
C LYS A 467 -12.85 -2.92 25.65
N GLU A 468 -11.79 -3.66 25.34
CA GLU A 468 -10.50 -3.14 24.89
C GLU A 468 -10.54 -2.74 23.41
N LEU A 469 -11.22 -3.52 22.57
CA LEU A 469 -11.45 -3.21 21.16
C LEU A 469 -12.47 -2.07 21.01
N GLY A 470 -13.56 -2.10 21.78
CA GLY A 470 -14.56 -1.02 21.84
C GLY A 470 -13.98 0.33 22.30
N ASN A 471 -12.84 0.30 23.00
CA ASN A 471 -12.07 1.49 23.38
C ASN A 471 -11.21 2.04 22.23
N ARG A 472 -10.80 1.21 21.27
CA ARG A 472 -10.02 1.59 20.07
C ARG A 472 -10.90 2.07 18.91
N LEU A 473 -12.13 1.56 18.82
CA LEU A 473 -13.13 1.99 17.85
C LEU A 473 -13.80 3.31 18.29
N PHE A 474 -14.05 4.22 17.36
CA PHE A 474 -14.91 5.39 17.57
C PHE A 474 -16.37 4.96 17.34
N ARG A 475 -17.25 5.19 18.31
CA ARG A 475 -18.61 4.61 18.30
C ARG A 475 -19.62 5.63 17.80
N ILE A 476 -20.41 5.26 16.79
CA ILE A 476 -21.56 6.03 16.31
C ILE A 476 -22.83 5.19 16.43
N ALA A 477 -23.96 5.82 16.73
CA ALA A 477 -25.27 5.19 16.77
C ALA A 477 -26.13 5.65 15.59
N ILE A 478 -26.92 4.75 15.02
CA ILE A 478 -27.94 5.10 13.99
C ILE A 478 -29.18 5.76 14.62
N ASP A 479 -29.94 6.52 13.83
CA ASP A 479 -31.18 7.15 14.27
C ASP A 479 -32.33 6.11 14.26
N GLU A 480 -32.68 5.60 15.44
CA GLU A 480 -33.75 4.61 15.61
C GLU A 480 -35.11 5.25 15.94
N SER A 481 -35.26 6.57 15.72
CA SER A 481 -36.49 7.27 16.01
C SER A 481 -37.68 6.75 15.17
N PRO A 482 -38.92 6.81 15.71
CA PRO A 482 -40.13 6.60 14.92
C PRO A 482 -40.20 7.53 13.70
N GLU A 483 -39.66 8.74 13.80
CA GLU A 483 -39.58 9.74 12.76
C GLU A 483 -38.69 9.26 11.60
N GLN A 484 -37.49 8.75 11.90
CA GLN A 484 -36.60 8.14 10.92
C GLN A 484 -37.16 6.86 10.30
N THR A 485 -37.76 5.99 11.12
CA THR A 485 -38.47 4.79 10.64
C THR A 485 -39.56 5.16 9.63
N ARG A 486 -40.36 6.19 9.88
CA ARG A 486 -41.37 6.70 8.94
C ARG A 486 -40.75 7.28 7.66
N ARG A 487 -39.62 8.01 7.75
CA ARG A 487 -38.88 8.51 6.58
C ARG A 487 -38.45 7.34 5.67
N ILE A 488 -37.83 6.31 6.23
CA ILE A 488 -37.35 5.11 5.51
C ILE A 488 -38.51 4.36 4.82
N ILE A 489 -39.61 4.11 5.54
CA ILE A 489 -40.77 3.41 4.97
C ILE A 489 -41.37 4.19 3.80
N LYS A 490 -41.53 5.51 3.94
CA LYS A 490 -42.07 6.36 2.87
C LYS A 490 -41.18 6.35 1.62
N ALA A 491 -39.87 6.48 1.79
CA ALA A 491 -38.92 6.49 0.68
C ALA A 491 -38.89 5.15 -0.07
N ARG A 492 -38.93 4.01 0.63
CA ARG A 492 -39.01 2.67 0.01
C ARG A 492 -40.24 2.49 -0.88
N GLY A 493 -41.36 3.13 -0.54
CA GLY A 493 -42.58 3.13 -1.34
C GLY A 493 -42.53 3.98 -2.62
N GLN A 494 -41.52 4.86 -2.78
CA GLN A 494 -41.46 5.83 -3.87
C GLN A 494 -40.49 5.46 -5.01
N ARG A 495 -39.72 4.36 -4.89
CA ARG A 495 -38.82 3.74 -5.91
C ARG A 495 -38.33 4.64 -7.06
N ASN A 496 -37.78 5.81 -6.73
CA ASN A 496 -37.04 6.68 -7.64
C ASN A 496 -35.56 6.70 -7.22
N GLY A 497 -34.94 5.51 -7.17
CA GLY A 497 -33.49 5.41 -7.03
C GLY A 497 -32.85 5.78 -8.36
N GLY A 498 -32.30 6.99 -8.47
CA GLY A 498 -31.45 7.35 -9.58
C GLY A 498 -30.15 6.52 -9.54
N ALA A 499 -29.50 6.36 -10.69
CA ALA A 499 -28.11 5.91 -10.69
C ALA A 499 -27.25 7.06 -10.17
N ALA A 500 -26.96 7.04 -8.86
CA ALA A 500 -26.09 8.04 -8.24
C ALA A 500 -24.68 7.97 -8.82
N ASP A 501 -24.12 9.13 -9.13
CA ASP A 501 -22.76 9.29 -9.64
C ASP A 501 -21.80 9.45 -8.46
N TYR A 502 -21.07 8.38 -8.15
CA TYR A 502 -20.08 8.36 -7.06
C TYR A 502 -18.70 8.81 -7.53
N GLU A 503 -18.45 8.85 -8.84
CA GLU A 503 -17.13 9.09 -9.42
C GLU A 503 -16.52 10.45 -9.03
N PRO A 504 -17.28 11.57 -8.90
CA PRO A 504 -16.72 12.82 -8.39
C PRO A 504 -16.18 12.71 -6.96
N ILE A 505 -16.83 11.94 -6.06
CA ILE A 505 -16.36 11.76 -4.69
C ILE A 505 -15.13 10.84 -4.65
N LYS A 506 -15.11 9.78 -5.47
CA LYS A 506 -13.91 8.93 -5.64
C LYS A 506 -12.75 9.73 -6.20
N GLY A 507 -12.99 10.57 -7.21
CA GLY A 507 -12.01 11.45 -7.82
C GLY A 507 -11.43 12.46 -6.84
N LEU A 508 -12.25 13.02 -5.94
CA LEU A 508 -11.79 13.84 -4.82
C LEU A 508 -10.82 13.08 -3.91
N HIS A 509 -11.15 11.84 -3.52
CA HIS A 509 -10.25 10.99 -2.73
C HIS A 509 -8.94 10.66 -3.47
N THR A 510 -9.00 10.40 -4.77
CA THR A 510 -7.81 10.17 -5.62
C THR A 510 -6.95 11.43 -5.75
N TYR A 511 -7.58 12.61 -5.88
CA TYR A 511 -6.89 13.89 -5.94
C TYR A 511 -6.17 14.21 -4.62
N ILE A 512 -6.85 14.09 -3.47
CA ILE A 512 -6.28 14.33 -2.14
C ILE A 512 -5.09 13.40 -1.87
N ALA A 513 -5.16 12.13 -2.32
CA ALA A 513 -4.08 11.16 -2.13
C ALA A 513 -2.73 11.60 -2.73
N GLY A 514 -2.73 12.43 -3.76
CA GLY A 514 -1.52 12.96 -4.41
C GLY A 514 -1.00 14.30 -3.86
N GLN A 515 -1.70 14.93 -2.91
CA GLN A 515 -1.31 16.24 -2.36
C GLN A 515 -0.42 16.16 -1.13
N ASP A 516 0.26 17.27 -0.81
CA ASP A 516 0.88 17.47 0.51
C ASP A 516 -0.20 17.80 1.55
N ASN A 517 -0.58 16.77 2.31
CA ASN A 517 -1.66 16.80 3.31
C ASN A 517 -1.19 17.17 4.73
N ARG A 518 0.04 17.68 4.91
CA ARG A 518 0.54 18.08 6.25
C ARG A 518 -0.24 19.30 6.77
N VAL A 519 -0.83 19.19 7.96
CA VAL A 519 -1.64 20.23 8.61
C VAL A 519 -0.87 20.89 9.78
N VAL A 520 -1.25 22.13 10.13
CA VAL A 520 -0.96 22.80 11.40
C VAL A 520 -2.27 23.33 11.97
N VAL A 521 -2.51 23.11 13.27
CA VAL A 521 -3.71 23.61 13.97
C VAL A 521 -3.29 24.74 14.95
N PRO A 522 -3.37 26.03 14.57
CA PRO A 522 -2.81 27.13 15.37
C PRO A 522 -3.52 27.43 16.71
N PHE A 523 -4.55 26.66 17.04
CA PHE A 523 -5.38 26.81 18.23
C PHE A 523 -5.41 25.53 19.09
N GLU A 524 -4.52 24.57 18.81
CA GLU A 524 -4.41 23.30 19.55
C GLU A 524 -4.13 23.51 21.04
N ASP A 525 -3.17 24.38 21.40
CA ASP A 525 -2.88 24.74 22.79
C ASP A 525 -4.13 25.31 23.49
N ALA A 526 -4.80 26.26 22.84
CA ALA A 526 -6.01 26.90 23.37
C ALA A 526 -7.21 25.94 23.47
N LEU A 527 -7.26 24.90 22.65
CA LEU A 527 -8.25 23.82 22.74
C LEU A 527 -7.90 22.87 23.90
N THR A 528 -6.63 22.50 24.04
CA THR A 528 -6.11 21.64 25.11
C THR A 528 -6.34 22.26 26.50
N ASP A 529 -6.06 23.56 26.65
CA ASP A 529 -6.27 24.33 27.89
C ASP A 529 -7.76 24.42 28.32
N LEU A 530 -8.69 24.22 27.39
CA LEU A 530 -10.14 24.32 27.62
C LEU A 530 -10.85 22.97 27.81
N ILE A 531 -10.17 21.85 27.54
CA ILE A 531 -10.76 20.51 27.69
C ILE A 531 -10.69 20.06 29.15
N ASP A 532 -11.76 19.44 29.64
CA ASP A 532 -11.76 18.85 30.99
C ASP A 532 -10.87 17.59 31.03
N VAL A 533 -9.67 17.76 31.57
CA VAL A 533 -8.66 16.70 31.77
C VAL A 533 -9.03 15.68 32.86
N SER A 534 -10.17 15.82 33.55
CA SER A 534 -10.57 14.94 34.66
C SER A 534 -10.81 13.47 34.25
N ALA A 535 -11.18 13.22 33.00
CA ALA A 535 -11.43 11.87 32.48
C ALA A 535 -10.21 11.31 31.73
N THR A 536 -9.64 10.19 32.20
CA THR A 536 -8.49 9.52 31.54
C THR A 536 -8.73 9.13 30.08
N ARG A 537 -10.00 8.95 29.70
CA ARG A 537 -10.46 8.69 28.34
C ARG A 537 -10.19 9.86 27.38
N MET A 538 -10.21 11.10 27.86
CA MET A 538 -10.00 12.30 27.02
C MET A 538 -8.63 12.34 26.36
N ARG A 539 -7.62 11.61 26.87
CA ARG A 539 -6.33 11.47 26.18
C ARG A 539 -6.48 10.94 24.74
N ARG A 540 -7.37 9.95 24.53
CA ARG A 540 -7.63 9.36 23.20
C ARG A 540 -8.69 10.13 22.42
N ASP A 541 -9.75 10.58 23.10
CA ASP A 541 -10.83 11.27 22.41
C ASP A 541 -10.40 12.70 21.97
N HIS A 542 -9.40 13.32 22.63
CA HIS A 542 -8.71 14.52 22.12
C HIS A 542 -7.98 14.26 20.79
N GLU A 543 -7.13 13.22 20.72
CA GLU A 543 -6.43 12.84 19.48
C GLU A 543 -7.43 12.65 18.32
N ARG A 544 -8.57 12.00 18.58
CA ARG A 544 -9.64 11.83 17.59
C ARG A 544 -10.32 13.13 17.17
N VAL A 545 -10.52 14.07 18.10
CA VAL A 545 -11.04 15.42 17.75
C VAL A 545 -10.04 16.12 16.82
N MET A 546 -8.75 16.04 17.12
CA MET A 546 -7.68 16.62 16.29
C MET A 546 -7.60 15.95 14.91
N ASP A 547 -7.66 14.62 14.84
CA ASP A 547 -7.71 13.86 13.58
C ASP A 547 -8.87 14.32 12.67
N LEU A 548 -10.05 14.56 13.25
CA LEU A 548 -11.21 15.02 12.50
C LEU A 548 -11.08 16.49 12.05
N VAL A 549 -10.43 17.36 12.85
CA VAL A 549 -10.12 18.74 12.47
C VAL A 549 -9.10 18.78 11.33
N GLU A 550 -8.01 18.02 11.44
CA GLU A 550 -7.01 17.92 10.38
C GLU A 550 -7.59 17.31 9.10
N ALA A 551 -8.43 16.27 9.22
CA ALA A 551 -9.17 15.71 8.10
C ALA A 551 -10.09 16.76 7.44
N HIS A 552 -10.76 17.62 8.21
CA HIS A 552 -11.59 18.68 7.63
C HIS A 552 -10.74 19.70 6.85
N VAL A 553 -9.55 20.01 7.36
CA VAL A 553 -8.58 20.90 6.70
C VAL A 553 -8.05 20.29 5.40
N ILE A 554 -7.74 18.99 5.37
CA ILE A 554 -7.31 18.25 4.17
C ILE A 554 -8.41 18.20 3.12
N LEU A 555 -9.65 17.96 3.53
CA LEU A 555 -10.81 17.91 2.64
C LEU A 555 -11.02 19.25 1.90
N HIS A 556 -10.70 20.36 2.56
CA HIS A 556 -10.84 21.72 2.03
C HIS A 556 -9.51 22.39 1.65
N GLN A 557 -8.44 21.62 1.42
CA GLN A 557 -7.06 22.15 1.35
C GLN A 557 -6.83 23.24 0.28
N GLU A 558 -7.48 23.16 -0.87
CA GLU A 558 -7.40 24.19 -1.93
C GLU A 558 -7.99 25.54 -1.49
N GLY A 559 -8.92 25.52 -0.53
CA GLY A 559 -9.50 26.72 0.09
C GLY A 559 -8.78 27.17 1.36
N ARG A 560 -7.57 26.67 1.65
CA ARG A 560 -6.81 26.95 2.88
C ARG A 560 -5.46 27.59 2.58
N LYS A 561 -4.95 28.36 3.53
CA LYS A 561 -3.61 28.95 3.45
C LYS A 561 -2.56 27.88 3.81
N ARG A 562 -1.37 27.98 3.23
CA ARG A 562 -0.20 27.20 3.64
C ARG A 562 0.80 28.09 4.39
N ASN A 563 1.55 27.52 5.34
CA ASN A 563 2.64 28.20 6.06
C ASN A 563 3.94 28.20 5.23
N GLY A 564 5.05 28.71 5.79
CA GLY A 564 6.36 28.75 5.12
C GLY A 564 6.91 27.37 4.72
N ASP A 565 6.55 26.30 5.44
CA ASP A 565 6.98 24.92 5.15
C ASP A 565 6.01 24.17 4.21
N GLY A 566 4.99 24.86 3.68
CA GLY A 566 3.95 24.29 2.82
C GLY A 566 2.80 23.60 3.55
N ARG A 567 2.78 23.57 4.90
CA ARG A 567 1.71 22.92 5.69
C ARG A 567 0.40 23.71 5.63
N ILE A 568 -0.72 23.02 5.51
CA ILE A 568 -2.06 23.60 5.46
C ILE A 568 -2.46 24.13 6.85
N VAL A 569 -2.93 25.37 6.93
CA VAL A 569 -3.25 26.05 8.19
C VAL A 569 -4.74 25.93 8.51
N ALA A 570 -5.07 25.31 9.64
CA ALA A 570 -6.44 25.15 10.12
C ALA A 570 -7.09 26.48 10.55
N THR A 571 -8.41 26.53 10.46
CA THR A 571 -9.24 27.67 10.89
C THR A 571 -10.23 27.24 11.99
N LEU A 572 -10.77 28.21 12.72
CA LEU A 572 -11.84 27.95 13.71
C LEU A 572 -13.15 27.48 13.06
N GLU A 573 -13.32 27.63 11.74
CA GLU A 573 -14.46 27.11 10.99
C GLU A 573 -14.34 25.60 10.79
N ASP A 574 -13.11 25.09 10.62
CA ASP A 574 -12.84 23.65 10.57
C ASP A 574 -13.20 22.99 11.91
N TYR A 575 -12.81 23.59 13.05
CA TYR A 575 -13.24 23.12 14.37
C TYR A 575 -14.77 23.20 14.56
N ALA A 576 -15.42 24.28 14.13
CA ALA A 576 -16.86 24.43 14.26
C ALA A 576 -17.64 23.38 13.44
N ALA A 577 -17.18 23.04 12.25
CA ALA A 577 -17.77 21.99 11.43
C ALA A 577 -17.66 20.61 12.12
N VAL A 578 -16.49 20.29 12.69
CA VAL A 578 -16.26 19.04 13.43
C VAL A 578 -17.08 18.98 14.72
N TYR A 579 -17.09 20.04 15.52
CA TYR A 579 -17.84 20.14 16.77
C TYR A 579 -19.32 19.77 16.58
N ASN A 580 -19.95 20.34 15.54
CA ASN A 580 -21.35 20.06 15.18
C ASN A 580 -21.63 18.59 14.81
N LEU A 581 -20.60 17.80 14.48
CA LEU A 581 -20.73 16.37 14.19
C LEU A 581 -20.48 15.46 15.40
N ILE A 582 -19.74 15.90 16.42
CA ILE A 582 -19.24 15.01 17.49
C ILE A 582 -19.52 15.43 18.95
N ALA A 583 -20.00 16.65 19.22
CA ALA A 583 -20.07 17.19 20.59
C ALA A 583 -20.83 16.29 21.60
N ASP A 584 -21.97 15.73 21.19
CA ASP A 584 -22.75 14.75 21.96
C ASP A 584 -22.08 13.37 22.04
N ILE A 585 -21.43 12.88 20.97
CA ILE A 585 -20.70 11.60 20.99
C ILE A 585 -19.55 11.65 22.01
N VAL A 586 -18.83 12.77 22.06
CA VAL A 586 -17.75 13.01 23.03
C VAL A 586 -18.32 13.34 24.42
N GLY A 587 -19.50 13.96 24.50
CA GLY A 587 -20.26 14.17 25.73
C GLY A 587 -20.68 12.86 26.41
N GLU A 588 -21.45 12.01 25.73
CA GLU A 588 -21.90 10.69 26.20
C GLU A 588 -20.74 9.73 26.56
N ALA A 589 -19.55 10.00 26.02
CA ALA A 589 -18.35 9.20 26.23
C ALA A 589 -17.69 9.39 27.60
N SER A 590 -17.91 10.52 28.28
CA SER A 590 -17.31 10.78 29.59
C SER A 590 -18.01 9.96 30.69
N GLU A 591 -17.25 9.26 31.54
CA GLU A 591 -17.81 8.57 32.72
C GLU A 591 -18.41 9.55 33.75
N VAL A 592 -18.16 10.86 33.59
CA VAL A 592 -18.77 11.96 34.36
C VAL A 592 -20.15 12.36 33.79
N ALA A 593 -20.38 12.13 32.50
CA ALA A 593 -21.63 12.51 31.83
C ALA A 593 -22.72 11.45 32.03
N VAL A 594 -23.82 11.87 32.63
CA VAL A 594 -25.01 11.01 32.77
C VAL A 594 -25.80 11.06 31.47
N SER A 595 -25.96 9.90 30.81
CA SER A 595 -26.63 9.80 29.52
C SER A 595 -28.04 10.42 29.56
N ASP A 596 -28.46 11.01 28.44
CA ASP A 596 -29.73 11.75 28.36
C ASP A 596 -30.94 10.90 28.77
N THR A 597 -30.93 9.60 28.47
CA THR A 597 -31.99 8.69 28.95
C THR A 597 -32.06 8.62 30.49
N VAL A 598 -30.92 8.63 31.18
CA VAL A 598 -30.88 8.64 32.66
C VAL A 598 -31.19 10.04 33.19
N ARG A 599 -30.60 11.10 32.61
CA ARG A 599 -30.86 12.51 32.96
C ARG A 599 -32.35 12.84 32.85
N THR A 600 -32.97 12.62 31.70
CA THR A 600 -34.41 12.79 31.48
C THR A 600 -35.25 11.94 32.45
N THR A 601 -34.79 10.72 32.80
CA THR A 601 -35.50 9.89 33.79
C THR A 601 -35.45 10.50 35.20
N VAL A 602 -34.28 10.97 35.64
CA VAL A 602 -34.10 11.62 36.96
C VAL A 602 -34.85 12.96 37.03
N GLU A 603 -34.84 13.74 35.95
CA GLU A 603 -35.58 14.99 35.83
C GLU A 603 -37.08 14.76 35.81
N THR A 604 -37.58 13.76 35.08
CA THR A 604 -39.00 13.40 35.11
C THR A 604 -39.44 12.87 36.48
N VAL A 605 -38.58 12.14 37.19
CA VAL A 605 -38.81 11.77 38.59
C VAL A 605 -38.90 13.01 39.48
N ARG A 606 -38.00 13.99 39.29
CA ARG A 606 -38.00 15.27 40.01
C ARG A 606 -39.27 16.09 39.73
N GLU A 607 -39.73 16.15 38.48
CA GLU A 607 -40.99 16.77 38.09
C GLU A 607 -42.20 16.10 38.74
N LEU A 608 -42.28 14.76 38.67
CA LEU A 608 -43.40 14.01 39.26
C LEU A 608 -43.47 14.20 40.78
N ILE A 609 -42.33 14.32 41.47
CA ILE A 609 -42.27 14.69 42.90
C ILE A 609 -42.74 16.13 43.11
N HIS A 610 -42.33 17.09 42.27
CA HIS A 610 -42.80 18.47 42.33
C HIS A 610 -44.30 18.63 42.06
N GLU A 611 -44.88 17.76 41.23
CA GLU A 611 -46.31 17.68 40.94
C GLU A 611 -47.13 16.93 42.02
N ASP A 612 -46.49 16.49 43.13
CA ASP A 612 -47.06 15.65 44.20
C ASP A 612 -47.69 14.34 43.67
N LYS A 613 -47.14 13.80 42.58
CA LYS A 613 -47.60 12.56 41.94
C LYS A 613 -46.77 11.37 42.42
N PRO A 614 -47.40 10.19 42.63
CA PRO A 614 -46.67 8.99 43.00
C PRO A 614 -45.77 8.54 41.84
N VAL A 615 -44.46 8.60 42.06
CA VAL A 615 -43.46 8.13 41.07
C VAL A 615 -43.48 6.61 41.01
N THR A 616 -43.97 6.07 39.90
CA THR A 616 -44.08 4.64 39.63
C THR A 616 -43.68 4.36 38.19
N ARG A 617 -43.54 3.08 37.81
CA ARG A 617 -43.28 2.71 36.39
C ARG A 617 -44.37 3.20 35.44
N ASN A 618 -45.63 3.24 35.88
CA ASN A 618 -46.74 3.66 35.04
C ASN A 618 -46.79 5.19 34.87
N THR A 619 -46.60 5.95 35.95
CA THR A 619 -46.61 7.42 35.91
C THR A 619 -45.36 7.99 35.20
N LEU A 620 -44.20 7.33 35.34
CA LEU A 620 -43.03 7.66 34.52
C LEU A 620 -43.29 7.33 33.03
N ALA A 621 -43.89 6.17 32.74
CA ALA A 621 -44.19 5.77 31.36
C ALA A 621 -45.16 6.76 30.66
N GLU A 622 -46.23 7.14 31.36
CA GLU A 622 -47.22 8.10 30.90
C GLU A 622 -46.61 9.48 30.63
N LYS A 623 -45.84 10.03 31.58
CA LYS A 623 -45.20 11.34 31.48
C LYS A 623 -44.12 11.40 30.39
N LEU A 624 -43.42 10.29 30.13
CA LEU A 624 -42.42 10.16 29.05
C LEU A 624 -43.01 9.73 27.69
N GLY A 625 -44.30 9.38 27.60
CA GLY A 625 -44.90 8.85 26.37
C GLY A 625 -44.38 7.48 25.93
N ILE A 626 -43.85 6.67 26.86
CA ILE A 626 -43.25 5.34 26.58
C ILE A 626 -44.12 4.20 27.13
N VAL A 627 -43.87 2.97 26.68
CA VAL A 627 -44.57 1.79 27.24
C VAL A 627 -44.09 1.44 28.67
N PRO A 628 -44.98 0.95 29.58
CA PRO A 628 -44.62 0.65 30.97
C PRO A 628 -43.46 -0.35 31.18
N THR A 629 -43.24 -1.24 30.22
CA THR A 629 -42.10 -2.16 30.19
C THR A 629 -40.76 -1.44 29.97
N SER A 630 -40.75 -0.39 29.13
CA SER A 630 -39.56 0.43 28.88
C SER A 630 -39.22 1.35 30.05
N ALA A 631 -40.21 1.86 30.79
CA ALA A 631 -39.97 2.60 32.04
C ALA A 631 -39.20 1.76 33.07
N GLY A 632 -39.49 0.45 33.16
CA GLY A 632 -38.72 -0.48 33.99
C GLY A 632 -37.24 -0.59 33.60
N ARG A 633 -36.93 -0.52 32.29
CA ARG A 633 -35.54 -0.49 31.78
C ARG A 633 -34.85 0.85 32.09
N ARG A 634 -35.56 1.98 31.97
CA ARG A 634 -35.01 3.33 32.28
C ARG A 634 -34.67 3.53 33.75
N PHE A 635 -35.46 2.96 34.68
CA PHE A 635 -35.11 3.02 36.11
C PHE A 635 -33.81 2.29 36.45
N ALA A 636 -33.46 1.21 35.74
CA ALA A 636 -32.35 0.33 36.17
C ALA A 636 -30.97 1.03 36.18
N PRO A 637 -30.51 1.75 35.13
CA PRO A 637 -29.27 2.52 35.19
C PRO A 637 -29.33 3.67 36.22
N ALA A 638 -30.46 4.40 36.28
CA ALA A 638 -30.65 5.48 37.24
C ALA A 638 -30.59 5.02 38.72
N THR A 639 -31.02 3.78 38.98
CA THR A 639 -30.98 3.15 40.31
C THR A 639 -29.61 2.57 40.61
N ALA A 640 -28.96 1.94 39.63
CA ALA A 640 -27.60 1.40 39.78
C ALA A 640 -26.55 2.50 40.05
N ALA A 641 -26.74 3.70 39.47
CA ALA A 641 -25.91 4.86 39.71
C ALA A 641 -26.32 5.72 40.94
N GLY A 642 -27.38 5.34 41.66
CA GLY A 642 -27.78 6.01 42.91
C GLY A 642 -28.48 7.37 42.74
N TYR A 643 -28.88 7.76 41.53
CA TYR A 643 -29.65 9.00 41.27
C TYR A 643 -31.14 8.88 41.61
N VAL A 644 -31.66 7.65 41.61
CA VAL A 644 -33.02 7.28 42.00
C VAL A 644 -32.94 6.06 42.91
N LYS A 645 -33.79 5.97 43.93
CA LYS A 645 -33.90 4.78 44.79
C LYS A 645 -35.36 4.34 44.94
N GLU A 646 -35.59 3.08 45.28
CA GLU A 646 -36.92 2.65 45.72
C GLU A 646 -37.25 3.33 47.04
N ASP A 647 -38.51 3.73 47.22
CA ASP A 647 -39.01 4.43 48.40
C ASP A 647 -38.80 3.56 49.67
N PRO A 648 -37.89 3.96 50.61
CA PRO A 648 -37.54 3.14 51.76
C PRO A 648 -38.68 3.02 52.78
N ASP A 649 -39.65 3.94 52.76
CA ASP A 649 -40.81 3.90 53.64
C ASP A 649 -41.91 2.94 53.13
N ASN A 650 -41.81 2.45 51.88
CA ASN A 650 -42.83 1.61 51.23
C ASN A 650 -42.27 0.36 50.51
N PRO A 651 -41.38 -0.46 51.11
CA PRO A 651 -40.65 -1.54 50.42
C PRO A 651 -41.54 -2.68 49.89
N ASN A 652 -42.73 -2.87 50.47
CA ASN A 652 -43.67 -3.95 50.13
C ASN A 652 -44.82 -3.49 49.21
N MET A 653 -44.83 -2.23 48.76
CA MET A 653 -45.94 -1.66 48.00
C MET A 653 -45.96 -2.10 46.53
N LYS A 654 -47.15 -2.40 45.99
CA LYS A 654 -47.39 -2.65 44.56
C LYS A 654 -48.43 -1.65 44.04
N PRO A 655 -48.14 -0.85 42.99
CA PRO A 655 -46.86 -0.72 42.30
C PRO A 655 -45.76 -0.14 43.21
N LYS A 656 -44.50 -0.49 42.94
CA LYS A 656 -43.34 0.10 43.63
C LYS A 656 -43.26 1.60 43.40
N ARG A 657 -42.87 2.33 44.43
CA ARG A 657 -42.59 3.78 44.40
C ARG A 657 -41.08 4.03 44.36
N TYR A 658 -40.71 5.17 43.77
CA TYR A 658 -39.33 5.62 43.65
C TYR A 658 -39.19 7.05 44.17
N VAL A 659 -38.02 7.38 44.72
CA VAL A 659 -37.66 8.72 45.18
C VAL A 659 -36.29 9.10 44.62
N LEU A 660 -35.90 10.38 44.68
CA LEU A 660 -34.55 10.78 44.34
C LEU A 660 -33.54 10.08 45.26
N GLY A 661 -32.43 9.64 44.68
CA GLY A 661 -31.35 9.00 45.39
C GLY A 661 -30.42 10.00 46.07
N ASP A 662 -29.40 9.49 46.76
CA ASP A 662 -28.47 10.31 47.56
C ASP A 662 -27.32 10.90 46.72
N VAL A 663 -27.20 10.49 45.45
CA VAL A 663 -26.24 11.05 44.49
C VAL A 663 -26.93 12.17 43.70
N ALA A 664 -26.39 13.38 43.75
CA ALA A 664 -26.86 14.48 42.93
C ALA A 664 -26.54 14.22 41.44
N LEU A 665 -27.49 14.57 40.57
CA LEU A 665 -27.28 14.52 39.13
C LEU A 665 -26.27 15.62 38.73
N PRO A 666 -25.10 15.30 38.14
CA PRO A 666 -24.13 16.32 37.74
C PRO A 666 -24.71 17.24 36.65
N GLU A 667 -24.26 18.48 36.64
CA GLU A 667 -24.54 19.42 35.55
C GLU A 667 -23.95 18.88 34.23
N ASN A 668 -24.49 19.31 33.08
CA ASN A 668 -23.93 18.92 31.79
C ASN A 668 -22.57 19.62 31.61
N VAL A 669 -21.49 18.87 31.80
CA VAL A 669 -20.14 19.33 31.49
C VAL A 669 -19.98 19.25 29.96
N GLU A 670 -19.79 20.41 29.30
CA GLU A 670 -19.28 20.43 27.93
C GLU A 670 -17.85 19.87 27.94
N VAL A 671 -17.70 18.61 27.52
CA VAL A 671 -16.43 17.87 27.57
C VAL A 671 -15.38 18.46 26.61
N ILE A 672 -15.84 19.04 25.50
CA ILE A 672 -15.05 19.84 24.55
C ILE A 672 -15.67 21.24 24.44
N PRO A 673 -14.87 22.30 24.33
CA PRO A 673 -15.39 23.68 24.36
C PRO A 673 -16.18 24.02 23.09
N SER A 674 -17.26 24.80 23.25
CA SER A 674 -17.96 25.37 22.11
C SER A 674 -17.02 26.21 21.20
N PRO A 675 -17.32 26.33 19.89
CA PRO A 675 -16.52 27.16 18.98
C PRO A 675 -16.48 28.66 19.37
N GLU A 676 -17.47 29.15 20.10
CA GLU A 676 -17.51 30.52 20.63
C GLU A 676 -16.56 30.68 21.83
N THR A 677 -16.53 29.70 22.73
CA THR A 677 -15.58 29.64 23.86
C THR A 677 -14.14 29.59 23.35
N LEU A 678 -13.84 28.69 22.41
CA LEU A 678 -12.50 28.56 21.82
C LEU A 678 -12.08 29.85 21.08
N ARG A 679 -12.97 30.44 20.26
CA ARG A 679 -12.73 31.71 19.58
C ARG A 679 -12.41 32.84 20.54
N SER A 680 -13.10 32.88 21.69
CA SER A 680 -12.86 33.88 22.73
C SER A 680 -11.50 33.70 23.40
N CYS A 681 -11.10 32.46 23.69
CA CYS A 681 -9.78 32.13 24.24
C CYS A 681 -8.64 32.52 23.28
N VAL A 682 -8.69 32.06 22.02
CA VAL A 682 -7.70 32.40 20.98
C VAL A 682 -7.58 33.92 20.77
N SER A 683 -8.72 34.64 20.81
CA SER A 683 -8.71 36.11 20.70
C SER A 683 -8.04 36.77 21.91
N ALA A 684 -8.20 36.23 23.11
CA ALA A 684 -7.56 36.74 24.32
C ALA A 684 -6.04 36.47 24.33
N LEU A 685 -5.59 35.29 23.90
CA LEU A 685 -4.17 34.95 23.77
C LEU A 685 -3.47 35.86 22.76
N ARG A 686 -4.09 36.08 21.60
CA ARG A 686 -3.62 37.06 20.59
C ARG A 686 -3.51 38.48 21.13
N ALA A 687 -4.51 38.94 21.88
CA ALA A 687 -4.50 40.27 22.48
C ALA A 687 -3.39 40.46 23.53
N ARG A 688 -2.86 39.38 24.11
CA ARG A 688 -1.73 39.41 25.05
C ARG A 688 -0.36 39.27 24.39
N GLY A 689 -0.31 38.94 23.09
CA GLY A 689 0.93 38.61 22.40
C GLY A 689 1.50 37.24 22.80
N GLU A 690 0.67 36.38 23.38
CA GLU A 690 1.00 35.04 23.89
C GLU A 690 0.67 33.93 22.87
N ASP A 691 0.29 34.28 21.64
CA ASP A 691 -0.02 33.33 20.56
C ASP A 691 1.23 32.48 20.23
N ALA A 692 1.20 31.21 20.61
CA ALA A 692 2.36 30.31 20.69
C ALA A 692 2.81 29.75 19.32
N SER A 693 2.99 30.64 18.34
CA SER A 693 3.63 30.31 17.06
C SER A 693 5.07 30.84 17.03
N LYS A 694 6.00 30.04 17.58
CA LYS A 694 7.46 30.19 17.40
C LYS A 694 7.86 29.93 15.94
N GLU A 695 7.42 30.78 15.02
CA GLU A 695 7.85 30.78 13.60
C GLU A 695 7.46 32.08 12.86
N HIS A 696 6.46 32.84 13.33
CA HIS A 696 5.95 34.01 12.61
C HIS A 696 6.80 35.31 12.74
N ARG A 697 8.04 35.24 13.23
CA ARG A 697 8.97 36.39 13.36
C ARG A 697 10.25 36.24 12.53
N ALA A 698 10.11 35.88 11.25
CA ALA A 698 11.21 35.87 10.28
C ALA A 698 10.75 36.02 8.81
N SER A 699 9.81 36.93 8.50
CA SER A 699 9.40 37.17 7.10
C SER A 699 8.86 38.57 6.76
N GLU A 700 8.45 39.39 7.74
CA GLU A 700 8.02 40.78 7.51
C GLU A 700 9.19 41.75 7.29
N ASP A 701 10.02 41.51 6.26
CA ASP A 701 11.02 42.51 5.80
C ASP A 701 11.42 42.40 4.30
N PHE A 702 10.62 41.70 3.46
CA PHE A 702 10.80 41.71 2.00
C PHE A 702 9.47 41.73 1.23
N SER A 703 8.78 42.88 1.26
CA SER A 703 7.57 43.11 0.46
C SER A 703 7.65 44.41 -0.37
N ASN A 704 8.70 44.55 -1.20
CA ASN A 704 8.76 45.64 -2.18
C ASN A 704 9.49 45.28 -3.50
N ALA A 705 9.01 44.24 -4.19
CA ALA A 705 9.27 44.03 -5.62
C ALA A 705 8.18 43.14 -6.26
N ARG A 706 7.22 43.75 -6.97
CA ARG A 706 6.36 43.04 -7.94
C ARG A 706 6.87 43.31 -9.35
N SER A 707 7.18 42.26 -10.11
CA SER A 707 6.64 42.06 -11.48
C SER A 707 7.26 40.85 -12.21
N GLY A 708 6.41 39.88 -12.58
CA GLY A 708 6.54 39.07 -13.81
C GLY A 708 7.58 37.94 -13.85
N ALA A 709 7.11 36.69 -13.79
CA ALA A 709 7.63 35.54 -14.57
C ALA A 709 6.62 34.37 -14.55
N SER A 710 6.80 33.43 -15.48
CA SER A 710 5.93 32.27 -15.74
C SER A 710 6.00 31.16 -14.67
N VAL A 711 5.01 30.27 -14.70
CA VAL A 711 4.95 29.01 -13.94
C VAL A 711 6.09 28.08 -14.33
N HIS A 712 6.92 27.68 -13.37
CA HIS A 712 7.75 26.47 -13.40
C HIS A 712 7.80 25.84 -12.00
N ALA A 713 7.81 24.52 -11.93
CA ALA A 713 7.86 23.78 -10.67
C ALA A 713 9.24 23.90 -10.00
N PRO A 714 9.32 24.06 -8.66
CA PRO A 714 10.60 24.14 -7.96
C PRO A 714 11.18 22.74 -7.72
N SER A 715 12.33 22.46 -8.31
CA SER A 715 13.21 21.36 -7.91
C SER A 715 14.01 21.76 -6.66
N SER A 716 13.80 21.03 -5.55
CA SER A 716 14.58 21.22 -4.32
C SER A 716 15.79 20.27 -4.29
N PRO A 717 17.01 20.75 -3.98
CA PRO A 717 18.18 19.90 -3.83
C PRO A 717 18.15 19.12 -2.49
N PRO A 718 18.83 17.95 -2.40
CA PRO A 718 18.81 17.13 -1.19
C PRO A 718 19.61 17.77 -0.05
N VAL A 719 18.95 18.01 1.08
CA VAL A 719 19.60 18.43 2.33
C VAL A 719 20.34 17.23 2.93
N SER A 720 21.65 17.39 3.16
CA SER A 720 22.49 16.38 3.80
C SER A 720 22.28 16.42 5.31
N ILE A 721 21.59 15.41 5.87
CA ILE A 721 21.44 15.26 7.33
C ILE A 721 22.68 14.52 7.86
N THR A 722 23.61 15.26 8.46
CA THR A 722 24.67 14.67 9.30
C THR A 722 24.15 14.53 10.73
N ASN A 723 24.11 13.30 11.24
CA ASN A 723 23.77 13.02 12.63
C ASN A 723 24.69 13.81 13.58
N GLN A 724 24.10 14.56 14.51
CA GLN A 724 24.74 14.96 15.75
C GLN A 724 23.87 14.54 16.93
N GLU A 725 24.31 13.49 17.62
CA GLU A 725 23.79 13.10 18.92
C GLU A 725 24.19 14.18 19.93
N HIS A 726 23.19 14.75 20.61
CA HIS A 726 23.40 15.65 21.74
C HIS A 726 23.18 14.87 23.05
N ASP A 727 24.22 14.23 23.54
CA ASP A 727 24.27 13.81 24.94
C ASP A 727 25.01 14.86 25.78
N THR A 728 24.38 15.24 26.89
CA THR A 728 24.88 16.24 27.82
C THR A 728 25.94 15.64 28.76
N TYR A 729 27.05 16.34 29.00
CA TYR A 729 27.55 16.70 30.34
C TYR A 729 28.82 17.55 30.20
N GLY A 730 28.95 18.61 31.00
CA GLY A 730 30.19 19.39 31.09
C GLY A 730 31.01 18.98 32.30
N GLU A 731 32.34 18.96 32.18
CA GLU A 731 33.24 19.90 32.90
C GLU A 731 34.73 19.54 32.75
N SER A 732 35.53 20.58 32.49
CA SER A 732 36.93 20.75 32.92
C SER A 732 38.12 20.05 32.23
N ALA A 733 39.18 20.88 32.09
CA ALA A 733 40.62 20.61 32.20
C ALA A 733 41.43 20.01 31.03
N GLU A 734 42.38 20.84 30.57
CA GLU A 734 43.80 20.55 30.26
C GLU A 734 44.18 19.40 29.30
N ALA A 735 45.20 19.43 28.44
CA ALA A 735 46.09 20.41 27.80
C ALA A 735 47.23 19.58 27.13
N LEU A 736 47.84 20.09 26.05
CA LEU A 736 49.18 19.73 25.48
C LEU A 736 49.37 18.47 24.58
N HIS A 737 49.97 18.74 23.40
CA HIS A 737 50.99 17.94 22.66
C HIS A 737 50.55 16.59 22.01
N GLU A 738 51.15 16.10 20.91
CA GLU A 738 51.99 16.64 19.81
C GLU A 738 51.98 15.62 18.63
N LYS A 739 52.23 16.07 17.39
CA LYS A 739 52.86 15.34 16.24
C LYS A 739 52.32 13.95 15.79
N ASP A 740 51.55 13.94 14.69
CA ASP A 740 51.99 13.60 13.30
C ASP A 740 53.13 12.55 13.07
N PRO A 741 53.23 11.87 11.89
CA PRO A 741 52.40 10.78 11.36
C PRO A 741 53.23 9.55 10.87
N THR A 742 52.62 8.46 10.36
CA THR A 742 52.97 7.77 9.06
C THR A 742 52.30 6.39 8.83
N VAL A 743 51.80 6.21 7.58
CA VAL A 743 51.91 5.07 6.65
C VAL A 743 52.07 3.62 7.18
N GLY A 744 51.25 2.66 6.67
CA GLY A 744 51.67 1.23 6.72
C GLY A 744 50.69 0.07 6.50
N VAL A 745 49.91 0.06 5.41
CA VAL A 745 49.77 -1.11 4.48
C VAL A 745 50.00 -2.56 5.01
N VAL A 746 48.92 -3.37 5.03
CA VAL A 746 48.82 -4.80 4.60
C VAL A 746 48.92 -6.01 5.59
N GLN A 747 47.94 -6.93 5.40
CA GLN A 747 47.88 -8.40 5.64
C GLN A 747 47.69 -9.05 7.03
N LYS A 748 46.63 -9.89 7.08
CA LYS A 748 46.47 -11.17 7.83
C LYS A 748 47.75 -12.05 7.73
N PRO A 749 48.12 -12.94 8.70
CA PRO A 749 47.34 -14.18 8.89
C PRO A 749 47.44 -14.99 10.22
N THR A 750 46.49 -15.93 10.36
CA THR A 750 46.55 -17.31 10.94
C THR A 750 47.41 -17.70 12.16
N HIS A 751 46.72 -18.34 13.13
CA HIS A 751 47.06 -19.59 13.85
C HIS A 751 48.46 -19.79 14.49
N GLY A 752 48.48 -19.95 15.83
CA GLY A 752 49.69 -20.31 16.61
C GLY A 752 49.39 -20.91 17.99
N ARG A 753 49.25 -22.24 18.04
CA ARG A 753 48.83 -23.13 19.14
C ARG A 753 49.84 -23.24 20.32
N THR A 754 49.33 -23.67 21.49
CA THR A 754 49.85 -24.71 22.46
C THR A 754 50.48 -24.31 23.82
N ILE A 755 50.22 -25.16 24.85
CA ILE A 755 50.95 -25.40 26.15
C ILE A 755 50.71 -24.35 27.26
N LEU A 756 50.55 -24.65 28.58
CA LEU A 756 49.99 -25.75 29.43
C LEU A 756 50.11 -25.27 30.91
N GLU A 757 49.47 -25.94 31.88
CA GLU A 757 49.73 -25.88 33.36
C GLU A 757 49.52 -24.49 34.04
N ASP A 758 48.68 -24.27 35.06
CA ASP A 758 48.33 -25.07 36.24
C ASP A 758 46.95 -24.66 36.83
N GLU A 759 46.33 -25.58 37.58
CA GLU A 759 45.18 -25.35 38.50
C GLU A 759 45.64 -25.79 39.92
N PRO A 760 45.04 -25.35 41.07
CA PRO A 760 43.61 -25.57 41.29
C PRO A 760 42.82 -24.58 42.21
N GLU A 761 41.54 -24.92 42.38
CA GLU A 761 40.62 -24.62 43.51
C GLU A 761 40.06 -23.20 43.70
N GLY A 762 38.71 -23.06 43.61
CA GLY A 762 38.06 -21.77 43.94
C GLY A 762 36.54 -21.55 43.82
N ALA A 763 35.70 -22.58 43.62
CA ALA A 763 34.23 -22.55 43.85
C ALA A 763 33.27 -21.68 42.96
N GLU A 764 32.37 -22.41 42.28
CA GLU A 764 30.95 -22.13 41.99
C GLU A 764 30.46 -21.16 40.86
N LYS A 765 30.08 -21.82 39.75
CA LYS A 765 28.78 -21.70 39.01
C LYS A 765 28.56 -20.57 37.99
N SER A 766 29.09 -20.80 36.78
CA SER A 766 28.32 -20.70 35.52
C SER A 766 27.69 -22.09 35.19
N SER A 767 26.96 -22.39 34.10
CA SER A 767 26.52 -21.66 32.89
C SER A 767 25.08 -22.14 32.55
N VAL A 768 24.33 -21.73 31.51
CA VAL A 768 24.56 -20.96 30.26
C VAL A 768 25.22 -21.72 29.08
N VAL A 769 24.38 -22.51 28.39
CA VAL A 769 24.26 -22.65 26.91
C VAL A 769 25.29 -23.49 26.10
N ARG A 770 24.76 -24.32 25.17
CA ARG A 770 25.38 -25.00 23.98
C ARG A 770 26.40 -26.14 24.26
N ALA A 771 26.61 -27.16 23.40
CA ALA A 771 25.91 -27.65 22.19
C ALA A 771 26.43 -29.06 21.77
N SER A 772 25.84 -29.61 20.69
CA SER A 772 26.48 -30.49 19.68
C SER A 772 26.58 -32.02 19.89
N VAL A 773 25.64 -32.69 19.23
CA VAL A 773 25.69 -34.00 18.53
C VAL A 773 27.08 -34.51 18.09
N ARG A 774 27.36 -35.81 18.35
CA ARG A 774 27.72 -36.82 17.31
C ARG A 774 27.76 -38.29 17.81
N ASP A 775 27.05 -39.14 17.08
CA ASP A 775 27.26 -40.56 16.70
C ASP A 775 27.99 -41.56 17.63
N VAL A 776 27.36 -42.72 17.90
CA VAL A 776 27.65 -44.04 17.27
C VAL A 776 26.74 -45.15 17.85
N CYS A 777 26.39 -46.13 17.01
CA CYS A 777 25.43 -47.23 17.25
C CYS A 777 25.90 -48.37 18.18
N VAL A 778 24.99 -48.98 18.94
CA VAL A 778 24.91 -50.44 19.21
C VAL A 778 23.41 -50.87 19.29
N ALA A 779 23.10 -52.13 18.96
CA ALA A 779 21.75 -52.65 18.71
C ALA A 779 21.11 -53.46 19.87
N ASP A 780 19.80 -53.73 19.70
CA ASP A 780 18.96 -54.83 20.20
C ASP A 780 19.01 -55.29 21.67
N ALA A 781 17.85 -55.19 22.36
CA ALA A 781 17.10 -56.36 22.87
C ALA A 781 15.76 -56.01 23.58
N GLY A 782 14.66 -56.63 23.13
CA GLY A 782 13.77 -57.44 23.98
C GLY A 782 12.80 -56.83 25.04
N VAL A 783 11.51 -56.83 24.69
CA VAL A 783 10.36 -57.36 25.50
C VAL A 783 9.96 -56.70 26.86
N SER A 784 8.94 -55.85 26.75
CA SER A 784 7.65 -55.82 27.51
C SER A 784 7.50 -55.37 29.00
N THR A 785 6.33 -54.74 29.21
CA THR A 785 5.58 -54.49 30.47
C THR A 785 6.13 -53.46 31.49
N GLY A 786 5.28 -52.50 31.87
CA GLY A 786 5.60 -51.48 32.88
C GLY A 786 4.75 -50.21 32.80
N LEU A 787 3.42 -50.32 32.98
CA LEU A 787 2.52 -49.18 32.83
C LEU A 787 2.47 -48.33 34.13
N GLY A 788 2.97 -47.10 34.03
CA GLY A 788 2.57 -45.98 34.89
C GLY A 788 3.48 -45.61 36.08
N ARG A 789 4.08 -44.41 35.99
CA ARG A 789 3.89 -43.30 36.97
C ARG A 789 4.66 -42.05 36.55
N GLN A 790 3.93 -41.07 36.01
CA GLN A 790 3.99 -39.60 36.27
C GLN A 790 3.51 -38.83 35.03
N LEU A 791 2.20 -38.53 35.00
CA LEU A 791 1.58 -37.55 34.11
C LEU A 791 0.66 -36.65 34.98
N PRO A 792 0.59 -35.33 34.73
CA PRO A 792 -0.29 -34.41 35.46
C PRO A 792 -1.78 -34.75 35.36
N ALA A 793 -2.59 -34.20 36.27
CA ALA A 793 -4.00 -34.54 36.43
C ALA A 793 -4.85 -34.19 35.19
N ASP A 794 -4.47 -33.12 34.51
CA ASP A 794 -5.12 -32.51 33.35
C ASP A 794 -5.19 -33.48 32.15
N HIS A 795 -4.13 -34.27 31.91
CA HIS A 795 -4.12 -35.30 30.86
C HIS A 795 -4.99 -36.53 31.17
N ARG A 796 -5.41 -36.74 32.42
CA ARG A 796 -6.33 -37.84 32.77
C ARG A 796 -7.78 -37.56 32.37
N ALA A 797 -8.18 -36.29 32.34
CA ALA A 797 -9.50 -35.90 31.86
C ALA A 797 -9.64 -36.18 30.35
N TRP A 798 -8.64 -35.78 29.57
CA TRP A 798 -8.63 -35.99 28.11
C TRP A 798 -8.65 -37.48 27.71
N LEU A 799 -7.86 -38.32 28.39
CA LEU A 799 -7.87 -39.78 28.16
C LEU A 799 -9.18 -40.46 28.61
N ALA A 800 -9.90 -39.91 29.60
CA ALA A 800 -11.20 -40.44 30.01
C ALA A 800 -12.33 -40.05 29.04
N GLU A 801 -12.23 -38.89 28.38
CA GLU A 801 -13.16 -38.46 27.33
C GLU A 801 -12.93 -39.27 26.04
N ALA A 802 -11.66 -39.43 25.63
CA ALA A 802 -11.27 -40.13 24.41
C ALA A 802 -11.48 -41.67 24.42
N MET A 803 -11.89 -42.25 25.55
CA MET A 803 -12.20 -43.68 25.70
C MET A 803 -13.70 -43.98 25.91
N ARG A 804 -14.60 -42.99 25.71
CA ARG A 804 -16.03 -43.28 25.58
C ARG A 804 -16.34 -43.75 24.15
N GLU A 805 -16.59 -45.05 24.05
CA GLU A 805 -17.24 -45.81 22.97
C GLU A 805 -17.04 -45.32 21.51
N PRO A 806 -16.36 -46.08 20.63
CA PRO A 806 -16.51 -45.87 19.19
C PRO A 806 -17.96 -46.16 18.77
N PRO A 807 -18.48 -45.54 17.70
CA PRO A 807 -19.81 -45.85 17.19
C PRO A 807 -19.90 -47.35 16.87
N THR A 808 -20.95 -48.01 17.37
CA THR A 808 -21.11 -49.47 17.25
C THR A 808 -21.33 -49.90 15.81
N ILE A 809 -20.28 -50.40 15.16
CA ILE A 809 -20.40 -51.18 13.92
C ILE A 809 -21.13 -52.48 14.28
N ARG A 810 -22.30 -52.73 13.69
CA ARG A 810 -23.05 -53.95 13.92
C ARG A 810 -22.29 -55.14 13.32
N GLY A 811 -21.92 -56.11 14.17
CA GLY A 811 -21.41 -57.41 13.75
C GLY A 811 -19.95 -57.71 14.10
N TRP A 812 -19.19 -56.74 14.63
CA TRP A 812 -17.76 -56.94 14.89
C TRP A 812 -17.48 -57.86 16.09
N SER A 813 -16.60 -58.86 15.90
CA SER A 813 -16.14 -59.79 16.93
C SER A 813 -14.76 -59.38 17.49
N PRO A 814 -14.50 -59.47 18.81
CA PRO A 814 -13.19 -59.10 19.39
C PRO A 814 -11.99 -59.96 18.96
N GLU A 815 -12.21 -61.02 18.18
CA GLU A 815 -11.16 -61.95 17.72
C GLU A 815 -10.46 -61.49 16.43
N GLU A 816 -11.01 -60.48 15.74
CA GLU A 816 -10.51 -59.94 14.46
C GLU A 816 -9.69 -58.65 14.69
N GLU A 817 -8.45 -58.78 15.18
CA GLU A 817 -7.54 -57.62 15.35
C GLU A 817 -7.11 -57.04 13.97
N PRO A 818 -7.32 -55.74 13.71
CA PRO A 818 -6.83 -55.10 12.49
C PRO A 818 -5.30 -54.94 12.46
N PRO A 819 -4.67 -54.88 11.25
CA PRO A 819 -3.25 -54.59 11.10
C PRO A 819 -2.82 -53.28 11.78
N LYS A 820 -1.85 -53.35 12.70
CA LYS A 820 -1.34 -52.19 13.45
C LYS A 820 -0.50 -51.27 12.55
N PHE A 821 -0.76 -49.97 12.64
CA PHE A 821 -0.14 -48.92 11.83
C PHE A 821 1.27 -48.58 12.36
N ASP A 822 2.32 -48.72 11.53
CA ASP A 822 3.70 -48.34 11.89
C ASP A 822 4.27 -47.32 10.87
N LEU A 823 4.54 -46.11 11.35
CA LEU A 823 4.87 -44.94 10.52
C LEU A 823 6.38 -44.67 10.45
N LYS A 824 7.14 -45.54 9.78
CA LYS A 824 8.55 -45.28 9.39
C LYS A 824 8.93 -45.79 7.99
N GLY A 825 9.11 -44.83 7.06
CA GLY A 825 9.80 -45.04 5.78
C GLY A 825 8.90 -45.01 4.52
N PRO A 826 9.34 -44.43 3.38
CA PRO A 826 8.41 -43.91 2.37
C PRO A 826 8.08 -44.87 1.21
N VAL A 827 6.86 -44.67 0.67
CA VAL A 827 6.29 -45.22 -0.59
C VAL A 827 6.14 -46.74 -0.71
N GLU A 828 7.19 -47.52 -0.94
CA GLU A 828 7.04 -48.95 -1.28
C GLU A 828 6.41 -49.78 -0.13
N ARG A 829 6.60 -49.33 1.11
CA ARG A 829 5.96 -49.89 2.30
C ARG A 829 4.47 -49.55 2.38
N VAL A 830 4.07 -48.35 1.97
CA VAL A 830 2.65 -47.91 1.95
C VAL A 830 1.86 -48.73 0.92
N ARG A 831 2.46 -49.05 -0.23
CA ARG A 831 1.86 -50.01 -1.19
C ARG A 831 1.64 -51.38 -0.56
N ARG A 832 2.63 -51.91 0.17
CA ARG A 832 2.52 -53.23 0.80
C ARG A 832 1.49 -53.28 1.94
N GLU A 833 1.37 -52.22 2.74
CA GLU A 833 0.33 -52.16 3.78
C GLU A 833 -1.06 -51.88 3.17
N ARG A 834 -1.18 -51.10 2.07
CA ARG A 834 -2.43 -51.01 1.30
C ARG A 834 -2.86 -52.38 0.75
N GLN A 835 -1.92 -53.17 0.22
CA GLN A 835 -2.22 -54.50 -0.27
C GLN A 835 -2.73 -55.40 0.86
N LYS A 836 -2.02 -55.48 1.99
CA LYS A 836 -2.47 -56.26 3.16
C LYS A 836 -3.88 -55.88 3.65
N TRP A 837 -4.24 -54.60 3.62
CA TRP A 837 -5.58 -54.16 3.99
C TRP A 837 -6.62 -54.52 2.92
N ALA A 838 -6.27 -54.44 1.64
CA ALA A 838 -7.13 -54.93 0.56
C ALA A 838 -7.38 -56.44 0.70
N ASP A 839 -6.32 -57.22 0.91
CA ASP A 839 -6.36 -58.67 1.17
C ASP A 839 -7.21 -58.98 2.41
N PHE A 840 -7.01 -58.28 3.53
CA PHE A 840 -7.79 -58.43 4.76
C PHE A 840 -9.30 -58.17 4.56
N PHE A 841 -9.67 -57.15 3.77
CA PHE A 841 -11.08 -56.90 3.43
C PHE A 841 -11.62 -57.83 2.34
N GLU A 842 -10.76 -58.57 1.62
CA GLU A 842 -11.16 -59.66 0.73
C GLU A 842 -11.44 -60.96 1.51
N GLU A 843 -10.64 -61.22 2.56
CA GLU A 843 -10.86 -62.32 3.50
C GLU A 843 -12.03 -62.06 4.48
N ASN A 844 -12.30 -60.80 4.81
CA ASN A 844 -13.37 -60.36 5.72
C ASN A 844 -14.39 -59.45 5.02
N PRO A 845 -15.11 -59.94 3.98
CA PRO A 845 -15.97 -59.09 3.14
C PRO A 845 -17.18 -58.53 3.89
N HIS A 846 -17.56 -59.10 5.03
CA HIS A 846 -18.63 -58.61 5.90
C HIS A 846 -18.26 -57.32 6.67
N LEU A 847 -16.97 -56.92 6.65
CA LEU A 847 -16.47 -55.65 7.19
C LEU A 847 -16.34 -54.56 6.11
N ARG A 848 -16.63 -54.86 4.84
CA ARG A 848 -16.77 -53.83 3.80
C ARG A 848 -18.14 -53.15 3.97
N LEU A 849 -18.12 -51.85 4.27
CA LEU A 849 -19.33 -51.01 4.22
C LEU A 849 -19.92 -51.05 2.80
N SER A 850 -21.24 -51.26 2.67
CA SER A 850 -21.90 -51.09 1.38
C SER A 850 -21.95 -49.59 1.06
N PRO A 851 -21.89 -49.17 -0.21
CA PRO A 851 -22.18 -47.78 -0.59
C PRO A 851 -23.56 -47.32 -0.08
N ASP A 852 -24.50 -48.25 0.11
CA ASP A 852 -25.85 -48.01 0.62
C ASP A 852 -25.93 -47.67 2.13
N ASP A 853 -24.84 -47.86 2.89
CA ASP A 853 -24.78 -47.57 4.33
C ASP A 853 -24.37 -46.11 4.65
N ILE A 854 -24.22 -45.26 3.62
CA ILE A 854 -23.90 -43.83 3.76
C ILE A 854 -25.19 -43.01 3.54
N ASP A 855 -25.61 -42.28 4.59
CA ASP A 855 -26.79 -41.40 4.59
C ASP A 855 -26.62 -40.25 3.56
N PRO A 856 -27.49 -40.15 2.52
CA PRO A 856 -27.29 -39.23 1.41
C PRO A 856 -27.81 -37.83 1.73
N LEU A 857 -26.97 -37.02 2.37
CA LEU A 857 -27.18 -35.58 2.54
C LEU A 857 -25.92 -34.78 2.16
N GLY A 858 -25.91 -34.19 0.95
CA GLY A 858 -25.32 -32.86 0.81
C GLY A 858 -24.48 -32.48 -0.41
N ASP A 859 -24.10 -33.38 -1.32
CA ASP A 859 -23.32 -32.98 -2.52
C ASP A 859 -24.20 -32.77 -3.75
N GLU A 860 -24.74 -31.56 -3.89
CA GLU A 860 -25.16 -31.02 -5.19
C GLU A 860 -23.91 -30.68 -6.01
N ARG A 861 -23.68 -31.42 -7.11
CA ARG A 861 -22.56 -31.14 -8.02
C ARG A 861 -22.98 -30.08 -9.02
N LYS A 862 -22.22 -28.97 -9.09
CA LYS A 862 -22.42 -27.94 -10.10
C LYS A 862 -21.82 -28.41 -11.43
N CYS A 863 -22.65 -28.51 -12.47
CA CYS A 863 -22.17 -28.84 -13.81
C CYS A 863 -21.15 -27.80 -14.30
N PRO A 864 -19.93 -28.19 -14.69
CA PRO A 864 -18.90 -27.24 -15.14
C PRO A 864 -19.24 -26.62 -16.50
N TYR A 865 -20.15 -27.22 -17.27
CA TYR A 865 -20.54 -26.78 -18.61
C TYR A 865 -21.71 -25.77 -18.60
N CYS A 866 -22.79 -26.04 -17.86
CA CYS A 866 -23.99 -25.19 -17.83
C CYS A 866 -24.21 -24.44 -16.50
N GLY A 867 -23.54 -24.86 -15.42
CA GLY A 867 -23.63 -24.23 -14.10
C GLY A 867 -24.85 -24.58 -13.27
N GLU A 868 -25.74 -25.47 -13.72
CA GLU A 868 -26.83 -26.00 -12.89
C GLU A 868 -26.32 -27.04 -11.88
N PHE A 869 -27.00 -27.13 -10.75
CA PHE A 869 -26.71 -28.09 -9.69
C PHE A 869 -27.56 -29.35 -9.88
N THR A 870 -26.93 -30.52 -9.80
CA THR A 870 -27.60 -31.82 -9.89
C THR A 870 -26.93 -32.85 -8.97
N HIS A 871 -27.66 -33.91 -8.64
CA HIS A 871 -27.13 -35.10 -7.97
C HIS A 871 -26.88 -36.26 -8.94
N GLU A 872 -27.44 -36.20 -10.15
CA GLU A 872 -27.30 -37.22 -11.20
C GLU A 872 -25.88 -37.19 -11.82
N ASP A 873 -25.40 -38.33 -12.30
CA ASP A 873 -24.05 -38.45 -12.88
C ASP A 873 -23.93 -37.81 -14.28
N ASP A 874 -25.04 -37.71 -15.01
CA ASP A 874 -25.16 -36.90 -16.23
C ASP A 874 -25.99 -35.64 -15.92
N CYS A 875 -25.66 -34.49 -16.51
CA CYS A 875 -26.42 -33.27 -16.27
C CYS A 875 -27.76 -33.28 -17.05
N PRO A 876 -28.94 -33.29 -16.40
CA PRO A 876 -30.22 -33.39 -17.11
C PRO A 876 -30.58 -32.17 -17.98
N SER A 877 -29.82 -31.07 -17.87
CA SER A 877 -29.99 -29.85 -18.66
C SER A 877 -29.18 -29.81 -19.95
N CYS A 878 -28.06 -30.55 -20.03
CA CYS A 878 -27.16 -30.55 -21.19
C CYS A 878 -26.66 -31.94 -21.63
N GLU A 879 -27.08 -33.00 -20.95
CA GLU A 879 -26.75 -34.43 -21.22
C GLU A 879 -25.24 -34.76 -21.19
N GLU A 880 -24.41 -33.86 -20.66
CA GLU A 880 -22.97 -34.08 -20.47
C GLU A 880 -22.67 -34.79 -19.14
N PRO A 881 -21.77 -35.80 -19.12
CA PRO A 881 -21.38 -36.50 -17.91
C PRO A 881 -20.56 -35.61 -16.96
N LEU A 882 -20.83 -35.74 -15.66
CA LEU A 882 -20.10 -35.05 -14.60
C LEU A 882 -18.87 -35.86 -14.15
N PRO A 883 -17.73 -35.20 -13.88
CA PRO A 883 -16.49 -35.86 -13.47
C PRO A 883 -16.47 -36.36 -12.01
#